data_AF-R5CQU9-F1
#
_entry.id   AF-R5CQU9-F1
#
_cell.length_a   1.000
_cell.length_b   1.000
_cell.length_c   1.000
_cell.angle_alpha   90.00
_cell.angle_beta   90.00
_cell.angle_gamma   90.00
#
_symmetry.space_group_name_H-M   'P 1'
#
loop_
_entity.id
_entity.type
_entity.pdbx_description
1 polymer ?
#
loop_
_entity_poly.entity_id
_entity_poly.type
_entity_poly.pdbx_seq_one_letter_code
_entity_poly.pdbx_strand_id
1 'polypeptide(L)'
;MKKSITIVTLAAALSACCVPVVGQTIYKVNTQMNLTGVNNDGVAVGYPDQNTPYYLWRAVEKGPNQSAEDLELIGGIGPGDGIGGRGRFSDDGKIISAVTLADVLVSKGWTNTIDMPTVQIKDMYLTTPDVLFYGVAVGVDTETGNSVVLRTVKEGEVWYIYDNSCIQNGLKQGAINTFSVFYRGSILLGGDNGLCYQGNLGNQWLNEVDPRPEGLTKNVKSYHAINFIDAAPYCGVIAVEYEDGTAGVWQCDNGEGIYTMDISFTDVTEGVKGLTGMPTSIVNDGTNFYMATNDGSVYKSTDNGKTWESIYYGGSNVKFTKIAVSGEGKLAAVCGNGNVYICTDGSSYWERRRVDDGSGDYKWYTVAFDGEKLVVAGANGQIYSSEDYGETWVNEGEDLGVSSDIYAINQTSTALMVGGTDGCLMRKPVAETKNGAISSLYDMETQEWTPLKSTGYMSDISFGSPYDISGDGKYVVGLAPWKESDGGFRSHATVWSTETGVPVDLGTRVEGRATRANGASYDGSVVVGWQDFFGPWYASVWRKGADGYTQEFIYSHEGVSEEDLDFNDNNNLMQNLALELRSVSSDGKWLGGKGGELSLIKNPYIYSIETGIVELTDNGVGGTVSDINNEGDIAIGWYGTGESGWIWTKEDGIMDINDFARNVLGAEYTGTLCSAYDMSPNGRFVIGYGMEGLNVFGYMLDLKQWLEDREQGTGIADVTVYPNPATDELHIDMLSDGNAHVNLYDLTGRKVYSSKVTDTSNVVNISSVKNGIYVLEIQAGNARKTMKFQVKH
;
A
#
# COMPACT_ATOMS: atom_id res chain seq x y z
N MET A 1 -12.70 -16.12 55.32
CA MET A 1 -13.69 -17.11 54.85
C MET A 1 -13.08 -17.85 53.67
N LYS A 2 -12.78 -19.14 53.84
CA LYS A 2 -12.32 -20.03 52.76
C LYS A 2 -13.48 -20.29 51.80
N LYS A 3 -13.27 -20.11 50.49
CA LYS A 3 -14.11 -20.73 49.47
C LYS A 3 -13.21 -21.60 48.59
N SER A 4 -13.44 -22.90 48.67
CA SER A 4 -12.77 -23.96 47.95
C SER A 4 -12.99 -23.85 46.45
N ILE A 5 -11.91 -24.00 45.69
CA ILE A 5 -11.95 -24.32 44.26
C ILE A 5 -12.07 -25.84 44.16
N THR A 6 -13.22 -26.31 43.70
CA THR A 6 -13.42 -27.71 43.32
C THR A 6 -13.04 -27.84 41.86
N ILE A 7 -11.87 -28.43 41.58
CA ILE A 7 -11.50 -28.91 40.25
C ILE A 7 -12.31 -30.18 40.00
N VAL A 8 -13.27 -30.12 39.08
CA VAL A 8 -13.92 -31.31 38.52
C VAL A 8 -13.20 -31.63 37.23
N THR A 9 -12.32 -32.63 37.29
CA THR A 9 -11.79 -33.35 36.15
C THR A 9 -12.94 -34.15 35.54
N LEU A 10 -13.43 -33.75 34.36
CA LEU A 10 -14.28 -34.61 33.55
C LEU A 10 -13.51 -34.98 32.27
N ALA A 11 -12.68 -36.01 32.39
CA ALA A 11 -12.27 -36.82 31.26
C ALA A 11 -13.47 -37.71 30.88
N ALA A 12 -14.12 -37.42 29.77
CA ALA A 12 -15.05 -38.34 29.13
C ALA A 12 -14.70 -38.36 27.63
N ALA A 13 -14.05 -39.45 27.24
CA ALA A 13 -13.74 -39.78 25.87
C ALA A 13 -15.03 -39.89 25.04
N LEU A 14 -15.16 -39.06 24.02
CA LEU A 14 -15.87 -39.38 22.79
C LEU A 14 -14.84 -39.39 21.67
N SER A 15 -14.06 -40.48 21.66
CA SER A 15 -13.48 -41.00 20.43
C SER A 15 -14.66 -41.47 19.56
N ALA A 16 -15.19 -40.56 18.76
CA ALA A 16 -15.81 -40.98 17.51
C ALA A 16 -14.64 -41.42 16.62
N CYS A 17 -14.39 -42.73 16.59
CA CYS A 17 -13.55 -43.32 15.56
C CYS A 17 -14.23 -43.04 14.21
N CYS A 18 -13.90 -41.92 13.57
CA CYS A 18 -13.98 -41.83 12.12
C CYS A 18 -12.91 -42.78 11.59
N VAL A 19 -13.30 -44.05 11.41
CA VAL A 19 -12.50 -44.98 10.62
C VAL A 19 -12.54 -44.42 9.20
N PRO A 20 -11.42 -44.01 8.60
CA PRO A 20 -11.43 -43.64 7.19
C PRO A 20 -11.97 -44.84 6.42
N VAL A 21 -13.05 -44.63 5.66
CA VAL A 21 -13.56 -45.63 4.75
C VAL A 21 -12.46 -45.86 3.72
N VAL A 22 -11.85 -47.04 3.76
CA VAL A 22 -10.88 -47.48 2.76
C VAL A 22 -11.54 -47.37 1.39
N GLY A 23 -11.01 -46.53 0.51
CA GLY A 23 -11.52 -46.31 -0.85
C GLY A 23 -12.38 -45.05 -1.07
N GLN A 24 -12.47 -44.10 -0.13
CA GLN A 24 -13.16 -42.84 -0.39
C GLN A 24 -12.30 -41.93 -1.29
N THR A 25 -12.82 -41.57 -2.46
CA THR A 25 -12.09 -40.78 -3.47
C THR A 25 -12.72 -39.43 -3.81
N ILE A 26 -13.91 -39.15 -3.27
CA ILE A 26 -14.60 -37.85 -3.42
C ILE A 26 -15.37 -37.45 -2.15
N TYR A 27 -15.34 -36.17 -1.84
CA TYR A 27 -16.16 -35.52 -0.81
C TYR A 27 -17.03 -34.45 -1.48
N LYS A 28 -18.29 -34.32 -1.03
CA LYS A 28 -19.28 -33.37 -1.53
C LYS A 28 -19.94 -32.63 -0.38
N VAL A 29 -19.95 -31.31 -0.43
CA VAL A 29 -20.80 -30.47 0.42
C VAL A 29 -21.99 -29.98 -0.40
N ASN A 30 -23.20 -30.45 -0.08
CA ASN A 30 -24.44 -30.21 -0.84
C ASN A 30 -25.01 -28.80 -0.60
N THR A 31 -24.15 -27.79 -0.69
CA THR A 31 -24.48 -26.37 -0.60
C THR A 31 -23.56 -25.59 -1.51
N GLN A 32 -24.02 -24.44 -2.01
CA GLN A 32 -23.20 -23.59 -2.86
C GLN A 32 -21.98 -23.12 -2.07
N MET A 33 -20.79 -23.41 -2.60
CA MET A 33 -19.52 -23.01 -2.01
C MET A 33 -18.47 -22.85 -3.10
N ASN A 34 -18.01 -21.62 -3.30
CA ASN A 34 -16.88 -21.30 -4.16
C ASN A 34 -15.60 -21.57 -3.38
N LEU A 35 -15.07 -22.78 -3.52
CA LEU A 35 -13.81 -23.18 -2.89
C LEU A 35 -12.65 -22.50 -3.60
N THR A 36 -11.73 -21.91 -2.85
CA THR A 36 -10.59 -21.19 -3.43
C THR A 36 -9.24 -21.63 -2.90
N GLY A 37 -9.17 -22.45 -1.85
CA GLY A 37 -7.91 -22.94 -1.31
C GLY A 37 -8.08 -24.27 -0.60
N VAL A 38 -7.09 -25.17 -0.66
CA VAL A 38 -7.07 -26.44 0.09
C VAL A 38 -5.68 -26.75 0.67
N ASN A 39 -5.63 -27.23 1.91
CA ASN A 39 -4.38 -27.62 2.56
C ASN A 39 -4.14 -29.15 2.53
N ASN A 40 -2.96 -29.57 3.00
CA ASN A 40 -2.54 -30.98 3.02
C ASN A 40 -3.34 -31.88 3.98
N ASP A 41 -4.16 -31.31 4.86
CA ASP A 41 -5.04 -32.04 5.79
C ASP A 41 -6.45 -32.26 5.22
N GLY A 42 -6.74 -31.74 4.02
CA GLY A 42 -8.07 -31.83 3.42
C GLY A 42 -9.06 -30.85 4.03
N VAL A 43 -8.56 -29.68 4.46
CA VAL A 43 -9.37 -28.52 4.85
C VAL A 43 -9.37 -27.53 3.68
N ALA A 44 -10.56 -27.15 3.22
CA ALA A 44 -10.74 -26.16 2.16
C ALA A 44 -11.33 -24.86 2.71
N VAL A 45 -11.00 -23.73 2.07
CA VAL A 45 -11.58 -22.42 2.35
C VAL A 45 -12.40 -21.96 1.15
N GLY A 46 -13.53 -21.32 1.41
CA GLY A 46 -14.40 -20.79 0.37
C GLY A 46 -15.53 -19.93 0.91
N TYR A 47 -16.41 -19.47 0.02
CA TYR A 47 -17.55 -18.62 0.35
C TYR A 47 -18.77 -19.02 -0.48
N PRO A 48 -20.00 -18.92 0.06
CA PRO A 48 -21.19 -19.36 -0.66
C PRO A 48 -21.56 -18.45 -1.83
N ASP A 49 -21.43 -17.14 -1.68
CA ASP A 49 -21.81 -16.18 -2.71
C ASP A 49 -21.00 -14.87 -2.64
N GLN A 50 -21.22 -13.97 -3.59
CA GLN A 50 -20.58 -12.65 -3.60
C GLN A 50 -20.86 -11.89 -2.30
N ASN A 51 -19.84 -11.23 -1.75
CA ASN A 51 -19.93 -10.43 -0.53
C ASN A 51 -20.43 -11.18 0.71
N THR A 52 -20.20 -12.49 0.76
CA THR A 52 -20.50 -13.32 1.92
C THR A 52 -19.22 -13.70 2.68
N PRO A 53 -19.30 -14.00 3.98
CA PRO A 53 -18.14 -14.42 4.74
C PRO A 53 -17.48 -15.70 4.20
N TYR A 54 -16.20 -15.88 4.53
CA TYR A 54 -15.47 -17.12 4.31
C TYR A 54 -15.84 -18.19 5.34
N TYR A 55 -15.75 -19.43 4.90
CA TYR A 55 -15.97 -20.65 5.67
C TYR A 55 -14.84 -21.65 5.44
N LEU A 56 -14.56 -22.46 6.46
CA LEU A 56 -13.74 -23.66 6.36
C LEU A 56 -14.62 -24.89 6.16
N TRP A 57 -14.13 -25.79 5.31
CA TRP A 57 -14.73 -27.09 5.04
C TRP A 57 -13.74 -28.21 5.34
N ARG A 58 -13.97 -28.93 6.45
CA ARG A 58 -13.11 -30.04 6.91
C ARG A 58 -13.56 -31.37 6.30
N ALA A 59 -13.36 -31.51 4.99
CA ALA A 59 -13.95 -32.57 4.18
C ALA A 59 -13.64 -33.98 4.71
N VAL A 60 -12.35 -34.26 4.98
CA VAL A 60 -11.86 -35.58 5.40
C VAL A 60 -12.38 -35.98 6.79
N GLU A 61 -12.47 -35.01 7.71
CA GLU A 61 -12.92 -35.26 9.09
C GLU A 61 -14.41 -35.64 9.15
N LYS A 62 -15.24 -34.99 8.33
CA LYS A 62 -16.70 -35.08 8.36
C LYS A 62 -17.28 -36.17 7.46
N GLY A 63 -16.51 -36.72 6.52
CA GLY A 63 -16.94 -37.82 5.63
C GLY A 63 -17.58 -37.34 4.31
N PRO A 64 -18.05 -38.24 3.43
CA PRO A 64 -18.19 -37.92 2.00
C PRO A 64 -19.40 -37.04 1.59
N ASN A 65 -20.46 -36.99 2.40
CA ASN A 65 -21.67 -36.24 2.08
C ASN A 65 -22.02 -35.29 3.21
N GLN A 66 -21.90 -33.99 2.95
CA GLN A 66 -22.01 -32.94 3.95
C GLN A 66 -23.02 -31.87 3.52
N SER A 67 -23.37 -30.99 4.45
CA SER A 67 -24.33 -29.91 4.29
C SER A 67 -23.74 -28.58 4.75
N ALA A 68 -24.52 -27.49 4.63
CA ALA A 68 -24.10 -26.18 5.13
C ALA A 68 -23.81 -26.16 6.66
N GLU A 69 -24.40 -27.07 7.44
CA GLU A 69 -24.17 -27.17 8.90
C GLU A 69 -22.76 -27.69 9.25
N ASP A 70 -22.06 -28.29 8.29
CA ASP A 70 -20.70 -28.80 8.44
C ASP A 70 -19.62 -27.75 8.15
N LEU A 71 -20.03 -26.55 7.73
CA LEU A 71 -19.14 -25.42 7.41
C LEU A 71 -18.85 -24.57 8.64
N GLU A 72 -17.57 -24.25 8.85
CA GLU A 72 -17.10 -23.43 9.96
C GLU A 72 -16.95 -21.98 9.50
N LEU A 73 -17.80 -21.07 10.00
CA LEU A 73 -17.73 -19.64 9.69
C LEU A 73 -16.46 -19.04 10.28
N ILE A 74 -15.60 -18.46 9.45
CA ILE A 74 -14.39 -17.77 9.91
C ILE A 74 -14.48 -16.25 9.79
N GLY A 75 -15.48 -15.68 9.10
CA GLY A 75 -15.62 -14.23 8.92
C GLY A 75 -14.96 -13.75 7.62
N GLY A 76 -14.40 -12.53 7.62
CA GLY A 76 -13.92 -11.90 6.38
C GLY A 76 -15.06 -11.61 5.37
N ILE A 77 -14.70 -11.32 4.13
CA ILE A 77 -15.65 -11.02 3.05
C ILE A 77 -15.15 -11.55 1.70
N GLY A 78 -15.95 -12.41 1.07
CA GLY A 78 -15.68 -12.93 -0.27
C GLY A 78 -15.88 -11.88 -1.37
N PRO A 79 -15.29 -12.10 -2.56
CA PRO A 79 -15.29 -11.14 -3.67
C PRO A 79 -16.69 -10.87 -4.24
N GLY A 80 -16.90 -9.65 -4.72
CA GLY A 80 -18.20 -9.12 -5.17
C GLY A 80 -18.27 -7.60 -5.04
N ASP A 81 -19.11 -6.91 -5.80
CA ASP A 81 -19.35 -5.45 -5.73
C ASP A 81 -18.10 -4.57 -5.47
N GLY A 82 -17.02 -4.79 -6.21
CA GLY A 82 -15.76 -4.03 -6.09
C GLY A 82 -14.72 -4.63 -5.11
N ILE A 83 -15.05 -5.73 -4.44
CA ILE A 83 -14.13 -6.53 -3.61
C ILE A 83 -13.51 -7.64 -4.47
N GLY A 84 -12.19 -7.67 -4.54
CA GLY A 84 -11.42 -8.73 -5.19
C GLY A 84 -10.86 -9.76 -4.20
N GLY A 85 -9.99 -10.64 -4.70
CA GLY A 85 -9.21 -11.57 -3.89
C GLY A 85 -9.76 -12.99 -3.76
N ARG A 86 -8.98 -13.85 -3.10
CA ARG A 86 -9.23 -15.29 -2.88
C ARG A 86 -8.71 -15.72 -1.51
N GLY A 87 -9.38 -16.69 -0.89
CA GLY A 87 -8.87 -17.38 0.29
C GLY A 87 -7.84 -18.44 -0.12
N ARG A 88 -6.59 -18.33 0.33
CA ARG A 88 -5.50 -19.28 0.02
C ARG A 88 -4.71 -19.64 1.26
N PHE A 89 -4.26 -20.89 1.36
CA PHE A 89 -3.47 -21.39 2.49
C PHE A 89 -1.97 -21.24 2.24
N SER A 90 -1.19 -21.03 3.32
CA SER A 90 0.23 -21.40 3.32
C SER A 90 0.40 -22.92 3.18
N ASP A 91 1.56 -23.40 2.73
CA ASP A 91 1.78 -24.83 2.46
C ASP A 91 1.66 -25.68 3.74
N ASP A 92 1.99 -25.09 4.89
CA ASP A 92 1.84 -25.72 6.20
C ASP A 92 0.40 -25.67 6.76
N GLY A 93 -0.52 -25.02 6.03
CA GLY A 93 -1.94 -24.94 6.34
C GLY A 93 -2.29 -24.07 7.54
N LYS A 94 -1.35 -23.30 8.11
CA LYS A 94 -1.58 -22.51 9.34
C LYS A 94 -2.16 -21.13 9.09
N ILE A 95 -1.87 -20.52 7.95
CA ILE A 95 -2.30 -19.16 7.63
C ILE A 95 -3.17 -19.19 6.39
N ILE A 96 -4.24 -18.40 6.40
CA ILE A 96 -5.05 -18.11 5.21
C ILE A 96 -4.91 -16.63 4.86
N SER A 97 -4.52 -16.31 3.63
CA SER A 97 -4.69 -14.95 3.11
C SER A 97 -6.08 -14.79 2.52
N ALA A 98 -6.83 -13.77 2.94
CA ALA A 98 -8.12 -13.40 2.34
C ALA A 98 -8.45 -11.93 2.63
N VAL A 99 -9.70 -11.52 2.41
CA VAL A 99 -10.14 -10.13 2.61
C VAL A 99 -11.00 -10.00 3.86
N THR A 100 -10.82 -8.91 4.61
CA THR A 100 -11.75 -8.44 5.65
C THR A 100 -12.18 -7.01 5.36
N LEU A 101 -13.21 -6.52 6.07
CA LEU A 101 -13.53 -5.09 6.13
C LEU A 101 -12.84 -4.48 7.34
N ALA A 102 -12.11 -3.39 7.13
CA ALA A 102 -11.45 -2.65 8.21
C ALA A 102 -11.53 -1.14 7.99
N ASP A 103 -11.40 -0.41 9.08
CA ASP A 103 -11.21 1.04 9.06
C ASP A 103 -9.74 1.34 8.74
N VAL A 104 -9.51 2.03 7.63
CA VAL A 104 -8.18 2.32 7.09
C VAL A 104 -8.01 3.83 6.97
N LEU A 105 -6.84 4.31 7.37
CA LEU A 105 -6.46 5.70 7.18
C LEU A 105 -6.16 5.95 5.69
N VAL A 106 -6.92 6.87 5.09
CA VAL A 106 -6.79 7.28 3.69
C VAL A 106 -6.12 8.64 3.66
N SER A 107 -4.87 8.67 3.23
CA SER A 107 -4.16 9.90 2.97
C SER A 107 -4.25 10.25 1.49
N LYS A 108 -4.87 11.37 1.15
CA LYS A 108 -4.72 11.96 -0.17
C LYS A 108 -3.42 12.76 -0.17
N GLY A 109 -2.53 12.47 -1.12
CA GLY A 109 -1.29 13.24 -1.30
C GLY A 109 -1.58 14.69 -1.71
N TRP A 110 -0.52 15.47 -1.86
CA TRP A 110 -0.61 16.86 -2.31
C TRP A 110 -1.24 16.98 -3.71
N THR A 111 -2.11 17.99 -3.87
CA THR A 111 -2.69 18.38 -5.15
C THR A 111 -2.44 19.85 -5.41
N ASN A 112 -1.99 20.20 -6.63
CA ASN A 112 -1.98 21.59 -7.07
C ASN A 112 -3.42 22.07 -7.32
N THR A 113 -3.75 23.28 -6.87
CA THR A 113 -5.13 23.79 -6.83
C THR A 113 -5.39 24.92 -7.83
N ILE A 114 -4.33 25.46 -8.44
CA ILE A 114 -4.41 26.43 -9.54
C ILE A 114 -3.10 26.41 -10.36
N ASP A 115 -3.19 26.63 -11.67
CA ASP A 115 -2.03 26.76 -12.55
C ASP A 115 -1.69 28.24 -12.77
N MET A 116 -0.66 28.74 -12.06
CA MET A 116 -0.16 30.11 -12.17
C MET A 116 1.35 30.16 -11.95
N PRO A 117 2.16 29.71 -12.92
CA PRO A 117 3.58 29.38 -12.71
C PRO A 117 4.46 30.56 -12.34
N THR A 118 4.01 31.80 -12.55
CA THR A 118 4.77 33.03 -12.23
C THR A 118 4.37 33.67 -10.91
N VAL A 119 3.35 33.13 -10.23
CA VAL A 119 2.82 33.76 -9.01
C VAL A 119 3.53 33.22 -7.79
N GLN A 120 4.05 34.13 -6.98
CA GLN A 120 4.55 33.86 -5.64
C GLN A 120 3.48 34.21 -4.61
N ILE A 121 3.02 33.22 -3.87
CA ILE A 121 2.10 33.41 -2.74
C ILE A 121 2.90 33.91 -1.53
N LYS A 122 2.40 34.95 -0.87
CA LYS A 122 3.03 35.62 0.27
C LYS A 122 2.34 35.33 1.60
N ASP A 123 1.01 35.25 1.58
CA ASP A 123 0.22 34.96 2.77
C ASP A 123 -1.13 34.33 2.38
N MET A 124 -1.76 33.60 3.30
CA MET A 124 -3.07 32.97 3.07
C MET A 124 -3.89 32.79 4.34
N TYR A 125 -5.21 32.70 4.17
CA TYR A 125 -6.17 32.52 5.24
C TYR A 125 -7.39 31.75 4.73
N LEU A 126 -7.78 30.69 5.42
CA LEU A 126 -9.04 29.98 5.22
C LEU A 126 -9.81 29.93 6.55
N THR A 127 -11.14 29.98 6.48
CA THR A 127 -12.04 29.90 7.64
C THR A 127 -12.89 28.64 7.58
N THR A 128 -13.45 28.23 8.72
CA THR A 128 -14.52 27.22 8.78
C THR A 128 -15.82 27.75 8.14
N PRO A 129 -16.67 26.86 7.58
CA PRO A 129 -17.79 27.24 6.72
C PRO A 129 -18.96 27.85 7.51
N ASP A 130 -18.88 29.16 7.79
CA ASP A 130 -20.06 29.98 8.09
C ASP A 130 -20.48 30.77 6.83
N VAL A 131 -21.09 29.99 5.92
CA VAL A 131 -22.05 30.29 4.84
C VAL A 131 -21.79 31.43 3.81
N LEU A 132 -20.72 32.23 3.87
CA LEU A 132 -20.44 33.26 2.82
C LEU A 132 -18.97 33.40 2.40
N PHE A 133 -18.03 32.68 3.03
CA PHE A 133 -16.60 32.88 2.82
C PHE A 133 -15.81 31.58 3.08
N TYR A 134 -14.80 31.27 2.24
CA TYR A 134 -13.97 30.05 2.40
C TYR A 134 -12.46 30.31 2.44
N GLY A 135 -11.93 31.38 1.82
CA GLY A 135 -10.53 31.76 1.99
C GLY A 135 -9.97 32.74 0.97
N VAL A 136 -8.80 33.31 1.28
CA VAL A 136 -8.05 34.28 0.49
C VAL A 136 -6.55 33.96 0.52
N ALA A 137 -5.85 34.22 -0.57
CA ALA A 137 -4.40 34.20 -0.64
C ALA A 137 -3.93 35.44 -1.42
N VAL A 138 -2.78 35.97 -1.06
CA VAL A 138 -2.21 37.17 -1.67
C VAL A 138 -0.79 36.92 -2.13
N GLY A 139 -0.34 37.67 -3.13
CA GLY A 139 0.99 37.50 -3.67
C GLY A 139 1.35 38.50 -4.74
N VAL A 140 2.31 38.10 -5.56
CA VAL A 140 2.85 38.88 -6.67
C VAL A 140 3.13 37.97 -7.84
N ASP A 141 2.80 38.45 -9.04
CA ASP A 141 3.30 37.85 -10.27
C ASP A 141 4.74 38.33 -10.51
N THR A 142 5.70 37.42 -10.47
CA THR A 142 7.12 37.76 -10.51
C THR A 142 7.59 38.26 -11.88
N GLU A 143 6.84 38.00 -12.96
CA GLU A 143 7.19 38.52 -14.29
C GLU A 143 6.73 39.96 -14.47
N THR A 144 5.52 40.27 -14.02
CA THR A 144 4.91 41.60 -14.21
C THR A 144 5.14 42.54 -13.03
N GLY A 145 5.43 42.00 -11.84
CA GLY A 145 5.49 42.73 -10.58
C GLY A 145 4.11 43.17 -10.07
N ASN A 146 3.02 42.68 -10.66
CA ASN A 146 1.67 43.05 -10.27
C ASN A 146 1.22 42.27 -9.03
N SER A 147 0.44 42.93 -8.17
CA SER A 147 -0.21 42.25 -7.06
C SER A 147 -1.18 41.18 -7.54
N VAL A 148 -1.29 40.10 -6.78
CA VAL A 148 -2.27 39.03 -7.01
C VAL A 148 -3.09 38.83 -5.74
N VAL A 149 -4.40 38.75 -5.91
CA VAL A 149 -5.34 38.37 -4.85
C VAL A 149 -6.17 37.20 -5.37
N LEU A 150 -6.20 36.11 -4.61
CA LEU A 150 -6.91 34.88 -4.91
C LEU A 150 -8.00 34.65 -3.88
N ARG A 151 -9.09 34.03 -4.32
CA ARG A 151 -10.18 33.58 -3.45
C ARG A 151 -10.51 32.13 -3.70
N THR A 152 -10.96 31.44 -2.66
CA THR A 152 -11.56 30.12 -2.77
C THR A 152 -13.00 30.15 -2.25
N VAL A 153 -13.85 29.29 -2.83
CA VAL A 153 -15.23 29.05 -2.38
C VAL A 153 -15.45 27.60 -1.95
N LYS A 154 -14.38 26.82 -1.85
CA LYS A 154 -14.42 25.38 -1.56
C LYS A 154 -13.19 24.94 -0.78
N GLU A 155 -12.95 25.57 0.37
CA GLU A 155 -11.87 25.21 1.32
C GLU A 155 -10.50 24.95 0.65
N GLY A 156 -10.13 25.82 -0.30
CA GLY A 156 -8.85 25.74 -1.00
C GLY A 156 -8.76 24.65 -2.07
N GLU A 157 -9.80 23.86 -2.32
CA GLU A 157 -9.80 22.87 -3.43
C GLU A 157 -9.71 23.54 -4.79
N VAL A 158 -10.33 24.71 -4.93
CA VAL A 158 -10.31 25.51 -6.16
C VAL A 158 -10.08 26.97 -5.80
N TRP A 159 -9.15 27.60 -6.49
CA TRP A 159 -8.86 29.02 -6.37
C TRP A 159 -9.21 29.78 -7.65
N TYR A 160 -9.60 31.03 -7.47
CA TYR A 160 -9.89 31.97 -8.54
C TYR A 160 -9.10 33.26 -8.30
N ILE A 161 -8.60 33.86 -9.38
CA ILE A 161 -8.14 35.26 -9.34
C ILE A 161 -9.33 36.14 -8.96
N TYR A 162 -9.13 37.05 -8.02
CA TYR A 162 -10.16 37.99 -7.60
C TYR A 162 -10.56 38.89 -8.78
N ASP A 163 -11.87 39.07 -8.98
CA ASP A 163 -12.37 39.73 -10.20
C ASP A 163 -11.97 41.22 -10.23
N ASN A 164 -11.26 41.61 -11.29
CA ASN A 164 -10.86 42.99 -11.55
C ASN A 164 -12.04 43.96 -11.63
N SER A 165 -13.24 43.50 -11.99
CA SER A 165 -14.47 44.32 -12.03
C SER A 165 -14.89 44.84 -10.64
N CYS A 166 -14.42 44.15 -9.58
CA CYS A 166 -14.69 44.46 -8.19
C CYS A 166 -13.61 45.37 -7.56
N ILE A 167 -12.55 45.70 -8.31
CA ILE A 167 -11.43 46.50 -7.83
C ILE A 167 -11.48 47.88 -8.49
N GLN A 168 -11.78 48.91 -7.70
CA GLN A 168 -11.84 50.27 -8.25
C GLN A 168 -10.43 50.71 -8.70
N ASN A 169 -10.29 51.01 -9.99
CA ASN A 169 -9.02 51.35 -10.66
C ASN A 169 -7.95 50.23 -10.71
N GLY A 170 -8.33 48.98 -10.41
CA GLY A 170 -7.44 47.81 -10.48
C GLY A 170 -6.34 47.77 -9.41
N LEU A 171 -5.65 46.63 -9.32
CA LEU A 171 -4.46 46.50 -8.49
C LEU A 171 -3.27 47.20 -9.15
N LYS A 172 -2.52 47.97 -8.38
CA LYS A 172 -1.30 48.64 -8.81
C LYS A 172 -0.11 47.69 -8.74
N GLN A 173 0.98 48.06 -9.40
CA GLN A 173 2.23 47.29 -9.37
C GLN A 173 2.89 47.36 -7.98
N GLY A 174 3.28 46.20 -7.44
CA GLY A 174 3.80 46.02 -6.09
C GLY A 174 3.32 44.71 -5.49
N ALA A 175 4.10 44.08 -4.62
CA ALA A 175 3.66 42.85 -3.96
C ALA A 175 2.69 43.19 -2.81
N ILE A 176 1.57 42.48 -2.73
CA ILE A 176 0.79 42.43 -1.49
C ILE A 176 1.43 41.37 -0.61
N ASN A 177 1.92 41.80 0.56
CA ASN A 177 2.77 40.99 1.43
C ASN A 177 2.02 40.48 2.67
N THR A 178 0.96 41.16 3.08
CA THR A 178 0.22 40.83 4.31
C THR A 178 -1.23 41.28 4.19
N PHE A 179 -2.09 40.66 4.99
CA PHE A 179 -3.47 41.08 5.15
C PHE A 179 -4.04 40.59 6.48
N SER A 180 -5.21 41.11 6.83
CA SER A 180 -6.07 40.50 7.83
C SER A 180 -7.51 40.50 7.34
N VAL A 181 -8.19 39.36 7.52
CA VAL A 181 -9.64 39.28 7.43
C VAL A 181 -10.22 39.58 8.81
N PHE A 182 -11.32 40.30 8.84
CA PHE A 182 -12.07 40.64 10.04
C PHE A 182 -13.54 40.87 9.68
N TYR A 183 -14.42 40.73 10.66
CA TYR A 183 -15.85 40.99 10.62
C TYR A 183 -16.55 40.79 9.27
N ARG A 184 -17.25 39.65 9.13
CA ARG A 184 -18.08 39.33 7.96
C ARG A 184 -17.33 39.46 6.62
N GLY A 185 -16.08 39.00 6.59
CA GLY A 185 -15.26 38.96 5.37
C GLY A 185 -14.73 40.31 4.92
N SER A 186 -14.70 41.32 5.81
CA SER A 186 -13.95 42.56 5.56
C SER A 186 -12.45 42.25 5.56
N ILE A 187 -11.69 42.98 4.76
CA ILE A 187 -10.27 42.71 4.58
C ILE A 187 -9.49 44.01 4.43
N LEU A 188 -8.29 44.02 4.99
CA LEU A 188 -7.28 45.04 4.75
C LEU A 188 -6.01 44.37 4.23
N LEU A 189 -5.55 44.82 3.06
CA LEU A 189 -4.38 44.31 2.35
C LEU A 189 -3.27 45.36 2.41
N GLY A 190 -2.04 44.93 2.74
CA GLY A 190 -0.86 45.78 2.77
C GLY A 190 0.23 45.24 1.86
N GLY A 191 0.87 46.14 1.12
CA GLY A 191 1.93 45.79 0.17
C GLY A 191 3.09 46.76 0.14
N ASP A 192 3.95 46.56 -0.85
CA ASP A 192 5.06 47.46 -1.17
C ASP A 192 4.57 48.76 -1.81
N ASN A 193 5.47 49.75 -1.93
CA ASN A 193 5.21 51.07 -2.51
C ASN A 193 4.07 51.84 -1.81
N GLY A 194 3.87 51.58 -0.52
CA GLY A 194 2.79 52.17 0.26
C GLY A 194 1.38 51.74 -0.20
N LEU A 195 1.26 50.64 -0.95
CA LEU A 195 -0.04 50.12 -1.39
C LEU A 195 -0.85 49.56 -0.22
N CYS A 196 -2.07 50.07 -0.07
CA CYS A 196 -3.04 49.54 0.87
C CYS A 196 -4.42 49.47 0.21
N TYR A 197 -5.14 48.38 0.46
CA TYR A 197 -6.48 48.18 -0.05
C TYR A 197 -7.41 47.72 1.06
N GLN A 198 -8.62 48.28 1.10
CA GLN A 198 -9.70 47.83 1.96
C GLN A 198 -10.82 47.26 1.11
N GLY A 199 -11.42 46.17 1.57
CA GLY A 199 -12.49 45.52 0.84
C GLY A 199 -13.42 44.71 1.71
N ASN A 200 -14.40 44.09 1.05
CA ASN A 200 -15.19 43.02 1.62
C ASN A 200 -15.34 41.91 0.58
N LEU A 201 -14.91 40.70 0.95
CA LEU A 201 -14.86 39.55 0.06
C LEU A 201 -16.26 38.94 -0.17
N GLY A 202 -17.20 39.13 0.76
CA GLY A 202 -18.59 38.68 0.64
C GLY A 202 -19.42 39.54 -0.32
N ASN A 203 -19.27 40.87 -0.23
CA ASN A 203 -19.94 41.84 -1.10
C ASN A 203 -19.11 42.24 -2.34
N GLN A 204 -17.96 41.60 -2.53
CA GLN A 204 -17.11 41.68 -3.71
C GLN A 204 -16.72 43.10 -4.11
N TRP A 205 -16.03 43.82 -3.22
CA TRP A 205 -15.39 45.09 -3.56
C TRP A 205 -14.03 45.22 -2.87
N LEU A 206 -13.10 45.92 -3.52
CA LEU A 206 -11.77 46.21 -3.02
C LEU A 206 -11.31 47.57 -3.57
N ASN A 207 -10.96 48.49 -2.67
CA ASN A 207 -10.59 49.86 -3.02
C ASN A 207 -9.23 50.21 -2.42
N GLU A 208 -8.44 50.98 -3.17
CA GLU A 208 -7.21 51.57 -2.64
C GLU A 208 -7.56 52.58 -1.53
N VAL A 209 -6.82 52.53 -0.43
CA VAL A 209 -7.01 53.41 0.73
C VAL A 209 -5.67 53.93 1.25
N ASP A 210 -5.69 55.06 1.95
CA ASP A 210 -4.56 55.58 2.70
C ASP A 210 -4.88 55.51 4.21
N PRO A 211 -4.43 54.45 4.91
CA PRO A 211 -4.74 54.23 6.32
C PRO A 211 -3.83 55.02 7.27
N ARG A 212 -3.02 55.97 6.78
CA ARG A 212 -2.07 56.70 7.62
C ARG A 212 -2.79 57.46 8.75
N PRO A 213 -2.29 57.37 9.99
CA PRO A 213 -2.79 58.16 11.10
C PRO A 213 -2.85 59.66 10.79
N GLU A 214 -3.89 60.32 11.29
CA GLU A 214 -4.07 61.76 11.09
C GLU A 214 -2.86 62.53 11.63
N GLY A 215 -2.29 63.41 10.80
CA GLY A 215 -1.12 64.22 11.15
C GLY A 215 0.23 63.52 10.97
N LEU A 216 0.27 62.24 10.56
CA LEU A 216 1.52 61.55 10.24
C LEU A 216 2.18 62.14 8.99
N THR A 217 3.44 62.57 9.11
CA THR A 217 4.19 63.21 8.01
C THR A 217 5.14 62.26 7.29
N LYS A 218 5.36 61.05 7.82
CA LYS A 218 6.20 60.03 7.21
C LYS A 218 5.48 59.32 6.07
N ASN A 219 6.23 59.00 5.01
CA ASN A 219 5.73 58.18 3.92
C ASN A 219 6.00 56.70 4.20
N VAL A 220 5.00 55.86 3.93
CA VAL A 220 5.12 54.40 4.05
C VAL A 220 5.80 53.87 2.81
N LYS A 221 6.88 53.11 3.01
CA LYS A 221 7.55 52.33 1.98
C LYS A 221 6.83 51.00 1.77
N SER A 222 6.50 50.29 2.84
CA SER A 222 5.75 49.03 2.76
C SER A 222 5.01 48.70 4.06
N TYR A 223 3.92 47.93 3.94
CA TYR A 223 3.20 47.34 5.06
C TYR A 223 3.75 45.93 5.33
N HIS A 224 4.25 45.68 6.55
CA HIS A 224 4.93 44.44 6.89
C HIS A 224 4.03 43.43 7.61
N ALA A 225 3.11 43.90 8.45
CA ALA A 225 2.17 43.03 9.15
C ALA A 225 0.86 43.76 9.45
N ILE A 226 -0.26 43.08 9.20
CA ILE A 226 -1.61 43.56 9.53
C ILE A 226 -2.31 42.43 10.28
N ASN A 227 -2.93 42.74 11.41
CA ASN A 227 -3.71 41.75 12.15
C ASN A 227 -4.85 42.40 12.93
N PHE A 228 -6.04 41.83 12.82
CA PHE A 228 -7.25 42.27 13.50
C PHE A 228 -7.81 41.14 14.37
N ILE A 229 -8.43 41.52 15.49
CA ILE A 229 -9.23 40.62 16.30
C ILE A 229 -10.64 40.55 15.69
N ASP A 230 -11.07 39.35 15.30
CA ASP A 230 -12.40 39.09 14.72
C ASP A 230 -13.47 38.83 15.79
N ALA A 231 -13.41 39.57 16.89
CA ALA A 231 -14.35 39.52 18.00
C ALA A 231 -14.36 40.86 18.74
N ALA A 232 -15.49 41.17 19.40
CA ALA A 232 -15.60 42.40 20.17
C ALA A 232 -14.69 42.38 21.42
N PRO A 233 -13.96 43.48 21.74
CA PRO A 233 -13.91 44.74 21.00
C PRO A 233 -13.01 44.61 19.75
N TYR A 234 -13.58 44.87 18.57
CA TYR A 234 -12.83 44.80 17.33
C TYR A 234 -11.73 45.86 17.35
N CYS A 235 -10.49 45.40 17.20
CA CYS A 235 -9.31 46.24 17.12
C CYS A 235 -8.31 45.64 16.14
N GLY A 236 -7.44 46.49 15.60
CA GLY A 236 -6.43 46.09 14.63
C GLY A 236 -5.11 46.80 14.84
N VAL A 237 -4.05 46.14 14.41
CA VAL A 237 -2.68 46.65 14.46
C VAL A 237 -2.06 46.51 13.08
N ILE A 238 -1.33 47.55 12.67
CA ILE A 238 -0.53 47.58 11.45
C ILE A 238 0.92 47.90 11.84
N ALA A 239 1.86 47.17 11.27
CA ALA A 239 3.26 47.57 11.25
C ALA A 239 3.72 47.94 9.84
N VAL A 240 4.48 49.02 9.76
CA VAL A 240 4.97 49.62 8.51
C VAL A 240 6.46 49.87 8.55
N GLU A 241 7.08 49.88 7.37
CA GLU A 241 8.39 50.47 7.13
C GLU A 241 8.19 51.85 6.48
N TYR A 242 8.84 52.85 7.02
CA TYR A 242 8.90 54.18 6.42
C TYR A 242 10.07 54.29 5.43
N GLU A 243 10.00 55.28 4.53
CA GLU A 243 11.06 55.54 3.54
C GLU A 243 12.43 55.88 4.16
N ASP A 244 12.47 56.32 5.43
CA ASP A 244 13.71 56.54 6.18
C ASP A 244 14.31 55.24 6.78
N GLY A 245 13.67 54.09 6.54
CA GLY A 245 14.05 52.77 7.04
C GLY A 245 13.62 52.48 8.48
N THR A 246 12.91 53.41 9.14
CA THR A 246 12.39 53.21 10.49
C THR A 246 11.05 52.46 10.47
N ALA A 247 10.75 51.76 11.56
CA ALA A 247 9.47 51.07 11.73
C ALA A 247 8.40 52.02 12.32
N GLY A 248 7.14 51.76 11.97
CA GLY A 248 5.97 52.35 12.62
C GLY A 248 4.99 51.26 13.06
N VAL A 249 4.28 51.50 14.15
CA VAL A 249 3.18 50.65 14.63
C VAL A 249 1.95 51.50 14.85
N TRP A 250 0.86 51.13 14.20
CA TRP A 250 -0.41 51.85 14.26
C TRP A 250 -1.53 50.96 14.78
N GLN A 251 -2.47 51.58 15.47
CA GLN A 251 -3.53 50.89 16.20
C GLN A 251 -4.89 51.50 15.87
N CYS A 252 -5.93 50.67 15.75
CA CYS A 252 -7.31 51.11 15.71
C CYS A 252 -8.15 50.41 16.80
N ASP A 253 -8.86 51.20 17.63
CA ASP A 253 -9.75 50.73 18.71
C ASP A 253 -11.20 51.09 18.39
N ASN A 254 -11.63 50.81 17.16
CA ASN A 254 -12.87 51.37 16.63
C ASN A 254 -14.13 50.68 17.18
N GLY A 255 -14.03 49.61 17.97
CA GLY A 255 -15.20 48.89 18.50
C GLY A 255 -16.15 48.47 17.37
N GLU A 256 -17.46 48.72 17.51
CA GLU A 256 -18.44 48.50 16.44
C GLU A 256 -18.27 49.45 15.21
N GLY A 257 -17.27 50.33 15.18
CA GLY A 257 -16.98 51.23 14.06
C GLY A 257 -16.09 50.64 12.93
N ILE A 258 -15.48 49.46 13.15
CA ILE A 258 -14.62 48.77 12.15
C ILE A 258 -15.41 48.31 10.90
N TYR A 259 -16.74 48.42 10.92
CA TYR A 259 -17.63 47.98 9.84
C TYR A 259 -17.75 48.96 8.66
N THR A 260 -17.03 50.08 8.69
CA THR A 260 -17.16 51.17 7.71
C THR A 260 -15.93 51.29 6.80
N MET A 261 -16.04 52.04 5.70
CA MET A 261 -14.89 52.35 4.83
C MET A 261 -13.88 53.31 5.48
N ASP A 262 -14.14 53.78 6.70
CA ASP A 262 -13.39 54.84 7.35
C ASP A 262 -12.62 54.31 8.58
N ILE A 263 -11.78 53.28 8.39
CA ILE A 263 -10.90 52.79 9.46
C ILE A 263 -9.83 53.84 9.75
N SER A 264 -9.94 54.50 10.89
CA SER A 264 -8.92 55.41 11.39
C SER A 264 -7.89 54.69 12.26
N PHE A 265 -6.63 55.08 12.10
CA PHE A 265 -5.51 54.57 12.89
C PHE A 265 -4.87 55.69 13.71
N THR A 266 -4.31 55.30 14.85
CA THR A 266 -3.45 56.14 15.69
C THR A 266 -2.03 55.60 15.64
N ASP A 267 -1.03 56.47 15.48
CA ASP A 267 0.37 56.08 15.59
C ASP A 267 0.71 55.81 17.06
N VAL A 268 1.08 54.56 17.37
CA VAL A 268 1.44 54.10 18.73
C VAL A 268 2.89 53.64 18.80
N THR A 269 3.73 54.03 17.83
CA THR A 269 5.13 53.61 17.75
C THR A 269 5.90 53.91 19.04
N GLU A 270 5.68 55.07 19.67
CA GLU A 270 6.30 55.41 20.96
C GLU A 270 5.83 54.54 22.13
N GLY A 271 4.64 53.93 22.01
CA GLY A 271 4.08 52.97 22.97
C GLY A 271 4.74 51.59 22.90
N VAL A 272 5.55 51.32 21.87
CA VAL A 272 6.35 50.10 21.74
C VAL A 272 7.69 50.30 22.43
N LYS A 273 7.73 50.00 23.72
CA LYS A 273 8.92 50.25 24.55
C LYS A 273 10.12 49.46 24.04
N GLY A 274 11.12 50.18 23.51
CA GLY A 274 12.39 49.59 23.09
C GLY A 274 12.37 48.93 21.70
N LEU A 275 11.48 49.35 20.80
CA LEU A 275 11.45 48.88 19.41
C LEU A 275 12.76 49.19 18.67
N THR A 276 13.53 48.16 18.33
CA THR A 276 14.83 48.28 17.62
C THR A 276 14.86 47.59 16.25
N GLY A 277 13.99 46.60 16.01
CA GLY A 277 13.90 45.85 14.77
C GLY A 277 12.67 46.20 13.93
N MET A 278 12.68 45.81 12.67
CA MET A 278 11.51 45.93 11.80
C MET A 278 10.51 44.82 12.17
N PRO A 279 9.25 45.13 12.48
CA PRO A 279 8.22 44.11 12.65
C PRO A 279 8.05 43.27 11.39
N THR A 280 7.98 41.95 11.54
CA THR A 280 7.83 41.00 10.42
C THR A 280 6.50 40.26 10.45
N SER A 281 5.87 40.16 11.62
CA SER A 281 4.63 39.42 11.78
C SER A 281 3.91 39.86 13.05
N ILE A 282 2.58 39.94 12.97
CA ILE A 282 1.68 40.21 14.10
C ILE A 282 0.59 39.14 14.11
N VAL A 283 0.29 38.60 15.29
CA VAL A 283 -0.79 37.63 15.52
C VAL A 283 -1.56 37.97 16.81
N ASN A 284 -2.74 37.39 16.98
CA ASN A 284 -3.57 37.57 18.18
C ASN A 284 -4.18 36.25 18.67
N ASP A 285 -4.44 36.16 19.97
CA ASP A 285 -5.15 35.05 20.63
C ASP A 285 -6.62 35.40 20.94
N GLY A 286 -7.16 36.44 20.30
CA GLY A 286 -8.47 37.02 20.58
C GLY A 286 -8.50 38.03 21.72
N THR A 287 -7.45 38.14 22.54
CA THR A 287 -7.37 39.10 23.66
C THR A 287 -6.10 39.94 23.63
N ASN A 288 -4.98 39.34 23.24
CA ASN A 288 -3.65 39.94 23.22
C ASN A 288 -3.09 39.92 21.80
N PHE A 289 -2.21 40.88 21.51
CA PHE A 289 -1.40 40.85 20.30
C PHE A 289 0.05 40.49 20.60
N TYR A 290 0.68 39.84 19.64
CA TYR A 290 2.09 39.46 19.65
C TYR A 290 2.74 39.92 18.36
N MET A 291 3.92 40.53 18.46
CA MET A 291 4.65 41.08 17.32
C MET A 291 6.09 40.58 17.35
N ALA A 292 6.51 39.93 16.27
CA ALA A 292 7.90 39.53 16.07
C ALA A 292 8.64 40.52 15.16
N THR A 293 9.95 40.67 15.38
CA THR A 293 10.82 41.55 14.62
C THR A 293 11.99 40.82 13.97
N ASN A 294 12.52 41.41 12.90
CA ASN A 294 13.67 40.88 12.16
C ASN A 294 15.00 40.90 12.94
N ASP A 295 15.04 41.51 14.12
CA ASP A 295 16.18 41.48 15.05
C ASP A 295 16.03 40.42 16.17
N GLY A 296 14.99 39.58 16.07
CA GLY A 296 14.78 38.45 16.98
C GLY A 296 14.05 38.83 18.27
N SER A 297 13.40 39.98 18.33
CA SER A 297 12.60 40.39 19.48
C SER A 297 11.13 39.98 19.31
N VAL A 298 10.44 39.74 20.44
CA VAL A 298 8.99 39.56 20.48
C VAL A 298 8.39 40.51 21.50
N TYR A 299 7.32 41.19 21.10
CA TYR A 299 6.57 42.13 21.91
C TYR A 299 5.14 41.64 22.12
N LYS A 300 4.57 41.92 23.29
CA LYS A 300 3.19 41.61 23.65
C LYS A 300 2.43 42.89 24.00
N SER A 301 1.19 42.99 23.54
CA SER A 301 0.23 44.00 23.99
C SER A 301 -0.97 43.30 24.61
N THR A 302 -1.41 43.82 25.76
CA THR A 302 -2.58 43.35 26.51
C THR A 302 -3.68 44.42 26.58
N ASP A 303 -3.56 45.48 25.78
CA ASP A 303 -4.42 46.66 25.80
C ASP A 303 -4.87 47.09 24.38
N ASN A 304 -5.20 46.08 23.56
CA ASN A 304 -5.66 46.23 22.17
C ASN A 304 -4.63 46.90 21.24
N GLY A 305 -3.34 46.65 21.47
CA GLY A 305 -2.25 47.16 20.63
C GLY A 305 -1.78 48.58 20.98
N LYS A 306 -2.25 49.18 22.07
CA LYS A 306 -1.92 50.57 22.44
C LYS A 306 -0.52 50.69 23.05
N THR A 307 -0.15 49.76 23.91
CA THR A 307 1.18 49.68 24.50
C THR A 307 1.75 48.28 24.37
N TRP A 308 3.07 48.20 24.24
CA TRP A 308 3.76 46.93 24.02
C TRP A 308 4.96 46.80 24.93
N GLU A 309 5.15 45.59 25.45
CA GLU A 309 6.30 45.22 26.26
C GLU A 309 7.03 44.06 25.59
N SER A 310 8.36 44.10 25.60
CA SER A 310 9.11 42.96 25.09
C SER A 310 9.02 41.79 26.06
N ILE A 311 8.72 40.62 25.49
CA ILE A 311 8.67 39.35 26.20
C ILE A 311 9.83 38.43 25.81
N TYR A 312 10.57 38.75 24.73
CA TYR A 312 11.73 37.98 24.31
C TYR A 312 12.71 38.81 23.50
N TYR A 313 14.01 38.51 23.68
CA TYR A 313 15.12 39.06 22.92
C TYR A 313 16.08 37.93 22.53
N GLY A 314 16.04 37.50 21.27
CA GLY A 314 16.89 36.41 20.76
C GLY A 314 18.33 36.80 20.47
N GLY A 315 18.65 38.11 20.48
CA GLY A 315 19.98 38.64 20.14
C GLY A 315 20.26 38.67 18.63
N SER A 316 21.43 39.20 18.24
CA SER A 316 21.76 39.58 16.84
C SER A 316 21.73 38.46 15.79
N ASN A 317 21.69 37.20 16.21
CA ASN A 317 21.73 36.04 15.33
C ASN A 317 20.35 35.41 15.07
N VAL A 318 19.30 35.94 15.71
CA VAL A 318 17.91 35.51 15.52
C VAL A 318 17.19 36.56 14.69
N LYS A 319 16.56 36.13 13.59
CA LYS A 319 15.82 37.02 12.68
C LYS A 319 14.46 36.42 12.39
N PHE A 320 13.48 36.74 13.21
CA PHE A 320 12.15 36.13 13.07
C PHE A 320 11.48 36.60 11.79
N THR A 321 10.96 35.65 11.01
CA THR A 321 10.20 35.92 9.77
C THR A 321 8.71 35.85 10.01
N LYS A 322 8.24 34.91 10.84
CA LYS A 322 6.84 34.73 11.22
C LYS A 322 6.73 34.28 12.68
N ILE A 323 5.61 34.64 13.30
CA ILE A 323 5.17 34.15 14.61
C ILE A 323 3.74 33.62 14.50
N ALA A 324 3.41 32.59 15.26
CA ALA A 324 2.07 32.04 15.42
C ALA A 324 1.72 31.94 16.91
N VAL A 325 0.41 31.96 17.19
CA VAL A 325 -0.14 31.79 18.53
C VAL A 325 -1.26 30.75 18.51
N SER A 326 -1.31 29.87 19.53
CA SER A 326 -2.38 28.88 19.70
C SER A 326 -3.57 29.47 20.46
N GLY A 327 -4.70 28.77 20.48
CA GLY A 327 -5.88 29.18 21.26
C GLY A 327 -5.64 29.25 22.78
N GLU A 328 -4.63 28.54 23.29
CA GLU A 328 -4.20 28.60 24.69
C GLU A 328 -3.14 29.68 24.97
N GLY A 329 -2.75 30.47 23.95
CA GLY A 329 -1.75 31.53 24.08
C GLY A 329 -0.29 31.06 24.02
N LYS A 330 -0.03 29.82 23.55
CA LYS A 330 1.33 29.34 23.27
C LYS A 330 1.84 29.99 21.99
N LEU A 331 3.15 30.25 21.90
CA LEU A 331 3.77 30.96 20.79
C LEU A 331 4.83 30.09 20.11
N ALA A 332 4.92 30.23 18.79
CA ALA A 332 6.00 29.66 17.98
C ALA A 332 6.51 30.69 16.98
N ALA A 333 7.82 30.89 16.89
CA ALA A 333 8.44 31.81 15.96
C ALA A 333 9.56 31.13 15.17
N VAL A 334 9.59 31.39 13.86
CA VAL A 334 10.55 30.77 12.92
C VAL A 334 11.54 31.78 12.38
N CYS A 335 12.72 31.29 12.02
CA CYS A 335 13.75 32.09 11.38
C CYS A 335 14.59 31.25 10.40
N GLY A 336 15.38 31.94 9.57
CA GLY A 336 16.16 31.33 8.49
C GLY A 336 17.41 30.56 8.91
N ASN A 337 17.47 29.99 10.12
CA ASN A 337 18.65 29.27 10.64
C ASN A 337 18.34 27.82 11.08
N GLY A 338 17.27 27.21 10.58
CA GLY A 338 16.88 25.83 10.89
C GLY A 338 16.11 25.65 12.20
N ASN A 339 15.92 26.70 13.01
CA ASN A 339 15.28 26.59 14.32
C ASN A 339 13.87 27.18 14.35
N VAL A 340 13.04 26.61 15.23
CA VAL A 340 11.81 27.20 15.74
C VAL A 340 11.98 27.52 17.22
N TYR A 341 11.41 28.63 17.66
CA TYR A 341 11.45 29.09 19.04
C TYR A 341 10.05 28.98 19.63
N ILE A 342 9.92 28.26 20.73
CA ILE A 342 8.65 27.87 21.33
C ILE A 342 8.51 28.53 22.70
N CYS A 343 7.37 29.15 22.97
CA CYS A 343 7.01 29.67 24.28
C CYS A 343 5.67 29.06 24.71
N THR A 344 5.71 28.23 25.74
CA THR A 344 4.55 27.48 26.24
C THR A 344 3.77 28.22 27.32
N ASP A 345 4.33 29.29 27.89
CA ASP A 345 3.70 30.08 28.96
C ASP A 345 3.08 31.40 28.47
N GLY A 346 3.16 31.69 27.16
CA GLY A 346 2.65 32.92 26.55
C GLY A 346 3.33 34.20 27.05
N SER A 347 4.52 34.07 27.64
CA SER A 347 5.26 35.15 28.27
C SER A 347 6.76 35.07 27.92
N SER A 348 7.64 34.99 28.91
CA SER A 348 9.09 35.23 28.76
C SER A 348 9.95 33.99 28.61
N TYR A 349 9.40 32.78 28.79
CA TYR A 349 10.17 31.56 28.65
C TYR A 349 10.10 31.01 27.23
N TRP A 350 11.25 30.99 26.55
CA TRP A 350 11.38 30.54 25.17
C TRP A 350 12.45 29.47 25.04
N GLU A 351 12.12 28.38 24.36
CA GLU A 351 13.02 27.29 24.05
C GLU A 351 13.29 27.22 22.55
N ARG A 352 14.55 26.94 22.19
CA ARG A 352 14.94 26.70 20.81
C ARG A 352 14.83 25.22 20.48
N ARG A 353 14.04 24.88 19.48
CA ARG A 353 13.86 23.52 18.96
C ARG A 353 14.34 23.43 17.51
N ARG A 354 14.91 22.28 17.15
CA ARG A 354 15.33 21.97 15.78
C ARG A 354 14.21 21.22 15.06
N VAL A 355 14.00 21.53 13.79
CA VAL A 355 12.96 20.94 12.94
C VAL A 355 13.64 19.95 11.98
N ASP A 356 14.09 18.83 12.51
CA ASP A 356 14.54 17.58 11.84
C ASP A 356 15.50 16.79 12.75
N ASP A 357 15.68 15.50 12.47
CA ASP A 357 16.61 14.62 13.19
C ASP A 357 17.94 14.36 12.46
N GLY A 358 18.19 14.89 11.25
CA GLY A 358 19.31 14.33 10.48
C GLY A 358 19.93 14.96 9.22
N SER A 359 19.49 16.05 8.58
CA SER A 359 20.25 16.48 7.37
C SER A 359 20.23 17.93 6.85
N GLY A 360 19.42 18.88 7.34
CA GLY A 360 19.41 20.22 6.73
C GLY A 360 19.26 21.41 7.68
N ASP A 361 20.16 22.40 7.58
CA ASP A 361 19.92 23.75 8.10
C ASP A 361 18.99 24.51 7.13
N TYR A 362 17.71 24.13 7.11
CA TYR A 362 16.71 24.77 6.24
C TYR A 362 16.33 26.16 6.74
N LYS A 363 15.91 27.03 5.80
CA LYS A 363 15.30 28.30 6.17
C LYS A 363 13.81 28.10 6.38
N TRP A 364 13.33 28.35 7.58
CA TRP A 364 11.90 28.38 7.88
C TRP A 364 11.35 29.78 7.60
N TYR A 365 10.28 29.85 6.83
CA TYR A 365 9.68 31.13 6.43
C TYR A 365 8.37 31.38 7.15
N THR A 366 7.61 30.32 7.46
CA THR A 366 6.27 30.45 8.05
C THR A 366 5.94 29.34 9.04
N VAL A 367 4.99 29.64 9.92
CA VAL A 367 4.57 28.81 11.06
C VAL A 367 3.10 29.06 11.36
N ALA A 368 2.36 28.02 11.74
CA ALA A 368 0.96 28.09 12.11
C ALA A 368 0.61 27.05 13.18
N PHE A 369 -0.47 27.29 13.92
CA PHE A 369 -1.10 26.33 14.81
C PHE A 369 -2.47 25.88 14.24
N ASP A 370 -2.80 24.62 14.43
CA ASP A 370 -4.16 24.07 14.32
C ASP A 370 -4.52 23.35 15.62
N GLY A 371 -5.39 23.98 16.41
CA GLY A 371 -5.49 23.67 17.83
C GLY A 371 -4.11 23.76 18.47
N GLU A 372 -3.56 22.59 18.85
CA GLU A 372 -2.24 22.47 19.45
C GLU A 372 -1.18 21.89 18.50
N LYS A 373 -1.56 21.42 17.31
CA LYS A 373 -0.63 20.92 16.29
C LYS A 373 0.12 22.11 15.67
N LEU A 374 1.44 22.09 15.78
CA LEU A 374 2.34 23.07 15.20
C LEU A 374 2.75 22.64 13.80
N VAL A 375 2.69 23.54 12.81
CA VAL A 375 3.17 23.30 11.45
C VAL A 375 4.16 24.38 11.05
N VAL A 376 5.30 23.98 10.47
CA VAL A 376 6.35 24.86 9.97
C VAL A 376 6.66 24.52 8.52
N ALA A 377 6.93 25.53 7.71
CA ALA A 377 7.36 25.34 6.33
C ALA A 377 8.39 26.38 5.90
N GLY A 378 9.16 25.98 4.88
CA GLY A 378 10.37 26.70 4.54
C GLY A 378 10.89 26.40 3.15
N ALA A 379 12.21 26.50 3.01
CA ALA A 379 12.91 26.36 1.75
C ALA A 379 12.73 24.98 1.12
N ASN A 380 12.74 24.91 -0.22
CA ASN A 380 12.71 23.66 -0.99
C ASN A 380 11.58 22.68 -0.59
N GLY A 381 10.37 23.20 -0.37
CA GLY A 381 9.18 22.39 -0.10
C GLY A 381 9.17 21.69 1.26
N GLN A 382 10.08 22.04 2.16
CA GLN A 382 10.12 21.43 3.50
C GLN A 382 8.93 21.88 4.32
N ILE A 383 8.14 20.92 4.80
CA ILE A 383 6.94 21.13 5.62
C ILE A 383 6.96 20.07 6.72
N TYR A 384 6.92 20.49 7.98
CA TYR A 384 6.93 19.59 9.13
C TYR A 384 5.81 19.94 10.09
N SER A 385 5.26 18.93 10.74
CA SER A 385 4.28 19.10 11.82
C SER A 385 4.72 18.45 13.11
N SER A 386 4.22 18.96 14.24
CA SER A 386 4.52 18.46 15.58
C SER A 386 3.27 18.55 16.46
N GLU A 387 3.00 17.48 17.20
CA GLU A 387 1.91 17.43 18.19
C GLU A 387 2.40 17.69 19.63
N ASP A 388 3.72 17.82 19.81
CA ASP A 388 4.39 17.95 21.11
C ASP A 388 5.23 19.23 21.20
N TYR A 389 4.86 20.25 20.41
CA TYR A 389 5.48 21.57 20.38
C TYR A 389 6.98 21.54 20.04
N GLY A 390 7.32 20.70 19.07
CA GLY A 390 8.65 20.59 18.49
C GLY A 390 9.62 19.75 19.30
N GLU A 391 9.14 18.80 20.11
CA GLU A 391 10.00 17.70 20.61
C GLU A 391 10.24 16.68 19.49
N THR A 392 9.17 16.33 18.76
CA THR A 392 9.20 15.44 17.61
C THR A 392 8.50 16.07 16.41
N TRP A 393 8.92 15.67 15.21
CA TRP A 393 8.44 16.21 13.95
C TRP A 393 8.10 15.10 12.95
N VAL A 394 7.03 15.31 12.20
CA VAL A 394 6.61 14.49 11.06
C VAL A 394 6.81 15.30 9.78
N ASN A 395 7.48 14.73 8.78
CA ASN A 395 7.62 15.38 7.47
C ASN A 395 6.29 15.30 6.71
N GLU A 396 5.63 16.43 6.57
CA GLU A 396 4.35 16.54 5.85
C GLU A 396 4.55 16.83 4.35
N GLY A 397 5.74 17.31 3.98
CA GLY A 397 6.13 17.68 2.61
C GLY A 397 6.60 16.50 1.75
N GLU A 398 6.62 15.28 2.30
CA GLU A 398 6.80 14.07 1.50
C GLU A 398 5.75 14.05 0.36
N ASP A 399 6.20 13.77 -0.86
CA ASP A 399 5.40 13.80 -2.10
C ASP A 399 4.78 15.14 -2.49
N LEU A 400 5.28 16.29 -1.98
CA LEU A 400 4.84 17.61 -2.46
C LEU A 400 5.11 17.78 -3.97
N GLY A 401 6.16 17.14 -4.49
CA GLY A 401 6.48 17.09 -5.92
C GLY A 401 7.00 18.39 -6.53
N VAL A 402 7.20 19.44 -5.72
CA VAL A 402 7.73 20.74 -6.16
C VAL A 402 8.85 21.23 -5.23
N SER A 403 9.88 21.86 -5.82
CA SER A 403 10.98 22.49 -5.08
C SER A 403 10.69 23.99 -4.94
N SER A 404 9.72 24.34 -4.08
CA SER A 404 9.26 25.72 -3.88
C SER A 404 9.61 26.24 -2.49
N ASP A 405 9.99 27.52 -2.36
CA ASP A 405 10.09 28.17 -1.05
C ASP A 405 8.68 28.48 -0.52
N ILE A 406 8.30 27.89 0.61
CA ILE A 406 6.93 28.00 1.16
C ILE A 406 6.81 29.18 2.11
N TYR A 407 6.04 30.20 1.73
CA TYR A 407 5.85 31.44 2.50
C TYR A 407 4.53 31.48 3.29
N ALA A 408 3.55 30.68 2.89
CA ALA A 408 2.22 30.72 3.45
C ALA A 408 1.75 29.30 3.81
N ILE A 409 1.17 29.15 5.00
CA ILE A 409 0.53 27.91 5.47
C ILE A 409 -0.82 28.28 6.05
N ASN A 410 -1.82 27.43 5.80
CA ASN A 410 -3.04 27.43 6.58
C ASN A 410 -3.52 25.99 6.78
N GLN A 411 -3.96 25.68 7.99
CA GLN A 411 -4.49 24.37 8.33
C GLN A 411 -5.97 24.54 8.72
N THR A 412 -6.81 23.70 8.15
CA THR A 412 -8.22 23.55 8.53
C THR A 412 -8.45 22.15 9.11
N SER A 413 -9.65 21.89 9.63
CA SER A 413 -10.05 20.54 10.03
C SER A 413 -10.07 19.52 8.89
N THR A 414 -10.00 19.98 7.63
CA THR A 414 -10.15 19.14 6.43
C THR A 414 -8.89 19.10 5.56
N ALA A 415 -7.97 20.07 5.67
CA ALA A 415 -6.75 20.09 4.87
C ALA A 415 -5.62 20.97 5.44
N LEU A 416 -4.39 20.62 5.08
CA LEU A 416 -3.22 21.48 5.09
C LEU A 416 -3.08 22.17 3.73
N MET A 417 -2.93 23.49 3.74
CA MET A 417 -2.71 24.34 2.57
C MET A 417 -1.34 24.99 2.65
N VAL A 418 -0.61 25.03 1.53
CA VAL A 418 0.67 25.75 1.44
C VAL A 418 0.76 26.59 0.17
N GLY A 419 1.44 27.72 0.27
CA GLY A 419 1.69 28.65 -0.82
C GLY A 419 3.16 29.07 -0.86
N GLY A 420 3.75 29.09 -2.05
CA GLY A 420 5.17 29.35 -2.24
C GLY A 420 5.51 30.10 -3.53
N THR A 421 6.74 29.93 -4.01
CA THR A 421 7.20 30.43 -5.33
C THR A 421 6.68 29.60 -6.48
N ASP A 422 6.84 30.13 -7.69
CA ASP A 422 6.69 29.38 -8.96
C ASP A 422 5.31 28.73 -9.13
N GLY A 423 4.26 29.43 -8.68
CA GLY A 423 2.88 28.95 -8.77
C GLY A 423 2.49 27.88 -7.76
N CYS A 424 3.34 27.60 -6.76
CA CYS A 424 3.03 26.62 -5.72
C CYS A 424 1.84 27.09 -4.87
N LEU A 425 0.67 26.48 -5.08
CA LEU A 425 -0.49 26.57 -4.20
C LEU A 425 -1.13 25.19 -4.04
N MET A 426 -0.72 24.50 -2.98
CA MET A 426 -0.94 23.06 -2.81
C MET A 426 -1.89 22.78 -1.64
N ARG A 427 -2.66 21.70 -1.78
CA ARG A 427 -3.59 21.19 -0.76
C ARG A 427 -3.28 19.74 -0.44
N LYS A 428 -3.19 19.40 0.85
CA LYS A 428 -3.13 18.02 1.37
C LYS A 428 -4.32 17.81 2.30
N PRO A 429 -5.33 17.01 1.91
CA PRO A 429 -6.44 16.68 2.81
C PRO A 429 -5.93 16.02 4.10
N VAL A 430 -6.55 16.35 5.24
CA VAL A 430 -6.33 15.61 6.49
C VAL A 430 -6.73 14.17 6.25
N ALA A 431 -5.93 13.22 6.73
CA ALA A 431 -6.18 11.82 6.53
C ALA A 431 -7.53 11.43 7.14
N GLU A 432 -8.38 10.80 6.33
CA GLU A 432 -9.72 10.38 6.74
C GLU A 432 -9.73 8.87 6.98
N THR A 433 -10.47 8.40 7.97
CA THR A 433 -10.68 6.97 8.14
C THR A 433 -11.83 6.52 7.23
N LYS A 434 -11.59 5.52 6.39
CA LYS A 434 -12.64 4.88 5.58
C LYS A 434 -12.70 3.39 5.87
N ASN A 435 -13.92 2.88 5.98
CA ASN A 435 -14.15 1.44 6.01
C ASN A 435 -14.04 0.86 4.60
N GLY A 436 -13.29 -0.22 4.43
CA GLY A 436 -13.14 -0.88 3.14
C GLY A 436 -12.51 -2.25 3.21
N ALA A 437 -12.50 -2.93 2.06
CA ALA A 437 -11.96 -4.26 1.88
C ALA A 437 -10.42 -4.22 1.87
N ILE A 438 -9.79 -4.98 2.75
CA ILE A 438 -8.33 -5.02 2.91
C ILE A 438 -7.78 -6.44 2.98
N SER A 439 -6.62 -6.65 2.35
CA SER A 439 -5.85 -7.88 2.48
C SER A 439 -5.59 -8.20 3.95
N SER A 440 -5.83 -9.44 4.35
CA SER A 440 -5.81 -9.88 5.75
C SER A 440 -5.31 -11.31 5.85
N LEU A 441 -4.83 -11.66 7.04
CA LEU A 441 -4.43 -13.01 7.41
C LEU A 441 -5.41 -13.56 8.42
N TYR A 442 -5.79 -14.83 8.26
CA TYR A 442 -6.46 -15.60 9.30
C TYR A 442 -5.50 -16.66 9.81
N ASP A 443 -5.28 -16.67 11.11
CA ASP A 443 -4.46 -17.66 11.80
C ASP A 443 -5.34 -18.83 12.25
N MET A 444 -5.02 -20.03 11.77
CA MET A 444 -5.81 -21.24 12.03
C MET A 444 -5.70 -21.74 13.49
N GLU A 445 -4.65 -21.36 14.22
CA GLU A 445 -4.43 -21.75 15.60
C GLU A 445 -5.16 -20.79 16.56
N THR A 446 -5.00 -19.48 16.35
CA THR A 446 -5.62 -18.46 17.21
C THR A 446 -7.07 -18.14 16.81
N GLN A 447 -7.46 -18.45 15.57
CA GLN A 447 -8.74 -18.10 14.97
C GLN A 447 -8.99 -16.60 14.85
N GLU A 448 -7.92 -15.82 14.70
CA GLU A 448 -7.98 -14.36 14.62
C GLU A 448 -7.64 -13.83 13.21
N TRP A 449 -8.32 -12.77 12.81
CA TRP A 449 -7.98 -12.00 11.61
C TRP A 449 -7.03 -10.86 11.94
N THR A 450 -5.99 -10.72 11.14
CA THR A 450 -5.06 -9.59 11.17
C THR A 450 -5.05 -8.88 9.81
N PRO A 451 -5.60 -7.65 9.72
CA PRO A 451 -5.46 -6.83 8.51
C PRO A 451 -3.99 -6.50 8.21
N LEU A 452 -3.60 -6.61 6.95
CA LEU A 452 -2.32 -6.10 6.46
C LEU A 452 -2.40 -4.57 6.27
N LYS A 453 -1.27 -3.90 6.06
CA LYS A 453 -1.27 -2.44 5.85
C LYS A 453 -1.72 -2.11 4.42
N SER A 454 -2.35 -0.94 4.29
CA SER A 454 -2.74 -0.35 3.01
C SER A 454 -1.71 0.66 2.54
N THR A 455 -1.70 0.94 1.23
CA THR A 455 -1.03 2.10 0.62
C THR A 455 -1.66 3.44 1.02
N GLY A 456 -2.83 3.41 1.68
CA GLY A 456 -3.63 4.61 1.98
C GLY A 456 -4.48 5.08 0.79
N TYR A 457 -4.44 4.35 -0.33
CA TYR A 457 -5.26 4.61 -1.51
C TYR A 457 -6.34 3.54 -1.68
N MET A 458 -7.49 3.95 -2.24
CA MET A 458 -8.69 3.13 -2.37
C MET A 458 -9.19 3.14 -3.80
N SER A 459 -9.50 1.97 -4.34
CA SER A 459 -10.25 1.81 -5.60
C SER A 459 -11.60 1.20 -5.27
N ASP A 460 -12.68 1.93 -5.55
CA ASP A 460 -14.04 1.63 -5.08
C ASP A 460 -14.09 1.44 -3.55
N ILE A 461 -14.16 0.18 -3.08
CA ILE A 461 -14.12 -0.19 -1.67
C ILE A 461 -12.82 -0.91 -1.28
N SER A 462 -11.96 -1.26 -2.25
CA SER A 462 -10.76 -2.07 -2.01
C SER A 462 -9.52 -1.22 -1.74
N PHE A 463 -8.85 -1.53 -0.63
CA PHE A 463 -7.50 -1.09 -0.26
C PHE A 463 -6.43 -2.10 -0.67
N GLY A 464 -6.83 -3.32 -0.98
CA GLY A 464 -5.97 -4.44 -1.33
C GLY A 464 -6.79 -5.71 -1.48
N SER A 465 -6.41 -6.54 -2.44
CA SER A 465 -7.06 -7.82 -2.72
C SER A 465 -5.98 -8.90 -2.87
N PRO A 466 -5.85 -9.83 -1.90
CA PRO A 466 -4.89 -10.92 -1.96
C PRO A 466 -5.43 -12.05 -2.83
N TYR A 467 -4.57 -12.64 -3.66
CA TYR A 467 -4.91 -13.76 -4.54
C TYR A 467 -4.18 -15.04 -4.18
N ASP A 468 -3.04 -14.93 -3.47
CA ASP A 468 -2.25 -16.05 -2.99
C ASP A 468 -1.32 -15.70 -1.82
N ILE A 469 -0.77 -16.73 -1.18
CA ILE A 469 0.24 -16.62 -0.12
C ILE A 469 1.38 -17.60 -0.39
N SER A 470 2.62 -17.19 -0.09
CA SER A 470 3.79 -18.06 -0.22
C SER A 470 3.67 -19.29 0.67
N GLY A 471 4.26 -20.40 0.24
CA GLY A 471 4.22 -21.66 0.98
C GLY A 471 4.74 -21.57 2.42
N ASP A 472 5.75 -20.72 2.68
CA ASP A 472 6.27 -20.44 4.01
C ASP A 472 5.43 -19.46 4.85
N GLY A 473 4.33 -18.94 4.28
CA GLY A 473 3.38 -18.05 4.94
C GLY A 473 3.88 -16.62 5.15
N LYS A 474 5.02 -16.23 4.54
CA LYS A 474 5.64 -14.91 4.78
C LYS A 474 5.25 -13.81 3.82
N TYR A 475 4.72 -14.17 2.65
CA TYR A 475 4.42 -13.21 1.59
C TYR A 475 3.03 -13.44 1.04
N VAL A 476 2.16 -12.45 1.15
CA VAL A 476 0.86 -12.43 0.46
C VAL A 476 1.03 -11.69 -0.85
N VAL A 477 0.42 -12.17 -1.93
CA VAL A 477 0.49 -11.52 -3.25
C VAL A 477 -0.91 -11.25 -3.80
N GLY A 478 -1.05 -10.17 -4.56
CA GLY A 478 -2.34 -9.74 -5.07
C GLY A 478 -2.26 -8.42 -5.84
N LEU A 479 -3.24 -7.54 -5.60
CA LEU A 479 -3.23 -6.17 -6.14
C LEU A 479 -3.64 -5.14 -5.08
N ALA A 480 -3.08 -3.93 -5.17
CA ALA A 480 -3.45 -2.79 -4.35
C ALA A 480 -3.49 -1.51 -5.19
N PRO A 481 -4.28 -0.48 -4.79
CA PRO A 481 -4.25 0.82 -5.44
C PRO A 481 -2.95 1.58 -5.13
N TRP A 482 -2.32 2.12 -6.16
CA TRP A 482 -1.14 2.98 -6.11
C TRP A 482 -1.42 4.31 -6.80
N LYS A 483 -0.68 5.35 -6.40
CA LYS A 483 -0.72 6.66 -7.04
C LYS A 483 0.28 6.68 -8.18
N GLU A 484 -0.20 7.05 -9.36
CA GLU A 484 0.60 7.19 -10.58
C GLU A 484 1.28 8.56 -10.67
N SER A 485 2.28 8.64 -11.54
CA SER A 485 2.98 9.90 -11.83
C SER A 485 2.09 10.98 -12.46
N ASP A 486 1.02 10.59 -13.15
CA ASP A 486 -0.01 11.49 -13.70
C ASP A 486 -0.99 12.01 -12.62
N GLY A 487 -0.83 11.59 -11.37
CA GLY A 487 -1.69 11.92 -10.24
C GLY A 487 -2.95 11.06 -10.13
N GLY A 488 -3.18 10.13 -11.06
CA GLY A 488 -4.25 9.14 -11.04
C GLY A 488 -3.99 7.98 -10.09
N PHE A 489 -4.97 7.08 -9.98
CA PHE A 489 -4.86 5.85 -9.20
C PHE A 489 -5.06 4.62 -10.08
N ARG A 490 -4.15 3.65 -9.97
CA ARG A 490 -4.22 2.36 -10.67
C ARG A 490 -3.91 1.23 -9.70
N SER A 491 -4.42 0.04 -9.99
CA SER A 491 -4.11 -1.13 -9.17
C SER A 491 -2.87 -1.83 -9.73
N HIS A 492 -1.86 -2.03 -8.91
CA HIS A 492 -0.67 -2.80 -9.28
C HIS A 492 -0.59 -4.12 -8.54
N ALA A 493 0.08 -5.07 -9.17
CA ALA A 493 0.56 -6.28 -8.55
C ALA A 493 1.37 -5.90 -7.31
N THR A 494 1.06 -6.52 -6.17
CA THR A 494 1.59 -6.12 -4.87
C THR A 494 1.98 -7.35 -4.07
N VAL A 495 3.08 -7.23 -3.32
CA VAL A 495 3.52 -8.22 -2.32
C VAL A 495 3.46 -7.60 -0.93
N TRP A 496 2.86 -8.27 0.04
CA TRP A 496 2.88 -7.90 1.44
C TRP A 496 3.74 -8.88 2.22
N SER A 497 4.67 -8.37 3.02
CA SER A 497 5.31 -9.18 4.07
C SER A 497 4.33 -9.38 5.23
N THR A 498 4.14 -10.61 5.70
CA THR A 498 3.27 -10.89 6.86
C THR A 498 3.86 -10.41 8.18
N GLU A 499 5.18 -10.19 8.25
CA GLU A 499 5.86 -9.64 9.42
C GLU A 499 5.64 -8.13 9.56
N THR A 500 5.84 -7.37 8.48
CA THR A 500 5.72 -5.90 8.53
C THR A 500 4.33 -5.38 8.16
N GLY A 501 3.57 -6.19 7.42
CA GLY A 501 2.29 -5.86 6.79
C GLY A 501 2.40 -4.87 5.64
N VAL A 502 3.60 -4.36 5.30
CA VAL A 502 3.77 -3.25 4.35
C VAL A 502 3.63 -3.75 2.90
N PRO A 503 2.79 -3.11 2.05
CA PRO A 503 2.72 -3.42 0.63
C PRO A 503 3.99 -2.96 -0.10
N VAL A 504 4.48 -3.81 -1.00
CA VAL A 504 5.56 -3.53 -1.96
C VAL A 504 4.97 -3.54 -3.36
N ASP A 505 5.12 -2.44 -4.08
CA ASP A 505 4.68 -2.32 -5.47
C ASP A 505 5.56 -3.19 -6.39
N LEU A 506 4.93 -4.00 -7.24
CA LEU A 506 5.62 -4.72 -8.32
C LEU A 506 5.59 -3.95 -9.65
N GLY A 507 4.90 -2.81 -9.67
CA GLY A 507 4.89 -1.83 -10.74
C GLY A 507 4.10 -2.25 -11.98
N THR A 508 4.24 -1.43 -13.01
CA THR A 508 3.72 -1.68 -14.35
C THR A 508 4.77 -1.39 -15.42
N ARG A 509 4.78 -2.17 -16.51
CA ARG A 509 5.60 -1.87 -17.71
C ARG A 509 4.91 -0.90 -18.67
N VAL A 510 3.63 -0.59 -18.44
CA VAL A 510 2.82 0.24 -19.34
C VAL A 510 2.18 1.34 -18.51
N GLU A 511 2.57 2.57 -18.79
CA GLU A 511 2.09 3.73 -18.03
C GLU A 511 0.55 3.80 -18.00
N GLY A 512 -0.01 4.04 -16.81
CA GLY A 512 -1.45 4.15 -16.62
C GLY A 512 -2.22 2.82 -16.74
N ARG A 513 -1.55 1.67 -16.66
CA ARG A 513 -2.16 0.33 -16.75
C ARG A 513 -2.01 -0.47 -15.47
N ALA A 514 -2.96 -1.37 -15.25
CA ALA A 514 -2.97 -2.22 -14.07
C ALA A 514 -2.09 -3.47 -14.25
N THR A 515 -1.63 -4.00 -13.13
CA THR A 515 -1.01 -5.33 -13.01
C THR A 515 -1.69 -6.09 -11.87
N ARG A 516 -1.57 -7.42 -11.87
CA ARG A 516 -2.02 -8.25 -10.73
C ARG A 516 -1.09 -9.44 -10.54
N ALA A 517 -0.73 -9.72 -9.29
CA ALA A 517 -0.13 -10.99 -8.90
C ALA A 517 -1.24 -12.01 -8.59
N ASN A 518 -1.13 -13.20 -9.18
CA ASN A 518 -2.07 -14.31 -9.07
C ASN A 518 -1.54 -15.46 -8.19
N GLY A 519 -0.21 -15.66 -8.10
CA GLY A 519 0.38 -16.78 -7.37
C GLY A 519 1.84 -16.53 -6.94
N ALA A 520 2.31 -17.24 -5.91
CA ALA A 520 3.67 -17.11 -5.38
C ALA A 520 4.34 -18.47 -5.08
N SER A 521 5.67 -18.56 -5.29
CA SER A 521 6.46 -19.71 -4.86
C SER A 521 6.55 -19.82 -3.32
N TYR A 522 7.14 -20.92 -2.83
CA TYR A 522 7.26 -21.23 -1.40
C TYR A 522 7.82 -20.08 -0.56
N ASP A 523 8.83 -19.37 -1.06
CA ASP A 523 9.51 -18.26 -0.39
C ASP A 523 9.15 -16.89 -0.97
N GLY A 524 8.17 -16.84 -1.88
CA GLY A 524 7.77 -15.62 -2.60
C GLY A 524 8.84 -15.06 -3.54
N SER A 525 9.92 -15.78 -3.84
CA SER A 525 10.96 -15.33 -4.76
C SER A 525 10.50 -15.27 -6.23
N VAL A 526 9.49 -16.06 -6.59
CA VAL A 526 8.84 -16.03 -7.90
C VAL A 526 7.36 -15.74 -7.69
N VAL A 527 6.88 -14.66 -8.30
CA VAL A 527 5.48 -14.25 -8.28
C VAL A 527 4.98 -14.20 -9.71
N VAL A 528 3.78 -14.71 -9.99
CA VAL A 528 3.22 -14.76 -11.34
C VAL A 528 1.91 -14.01 -11.43
N GLY A 529 1.53 -13.56 -12.62
CA GLY A 529 0.26 -12.91 -12.85
C GLY A 529 0.17 -12.28 -14.24
N TRP A 530 -0.30 -11.03 -14.29
CA TRP A 530 -0.50 -10.34 -15.57
C TRP A 530 -0.26 -8.83 -15.56
N GLN A 531 -0.06 -8.31 -16.77
CA GLN A 531 -0.05 -6.90 -17.15
C GLN A 531 -1.22 -6.61 -18.11
N ASP A 532 -1.93 -5.49 -17.87
CA ASP A 532 -3.01 -5.01 -18.73
C ASP A 532 -2.51 -4.14 -19.89
N PHE A 533 -3.16 -4.30 -21.05
CA PHE A 533 -2.92 -3.52 -22.27
C PHE A 533 -4.26 -3.08 -22.92
N PHE A 534 -5.16 -2.41 -22.18
CA PHE A 534 -6.55 -2.11 -22.64
C PHE A 534 -7.40 -3.38 -22.87
N GLY A 535 -7.04 -4.48 -22.20
CA GLY A 535 -7.39 -5.82 -22.65
C GLY A 535 -6.67 -6.17 -23.97
N PRO A 536 -5.96 -7.31 -24.04
CA PRO A 536 -5.95 -8.45 -23.10
C PRO A 536 -4.95 -8.34 -21.93
N TRP A 537 -4.93 -9.37 -21.09
CA TRP A 537 -3.97 -9.57 -19.99
C TRP A 537 -2.89 -10.58 -20.40
N TYR A 538 -1.65 -10.11 -20.43
CA TYR A 538 -0.49 -10.93 -20.82
C TYR A 538 0.31 -11.41 -19.62
N ALA A 539 0.91 -12.59 -19.76
CA ALA A 539 1.71 -13.27 -18.75
C ALA A 539 2.84 -12.39 -18.22
N SER A 540 2.89 -12.23 -16.90
CA SER A 540 4.00 -11.57 -16.20
C SER A 540 4.50 -12.46 -15.08
N VAL A 541 5.82 -12.51 -14.94
CA VAL A 541 6.52 -13.12 -13.80
C VAL A 541 7.41 -12.07 -13.17
N TRP A 542 7.37 -11.96 -11.86
CA TRP A 542 8.24 -11.11 -11.06
C TRP A 542 9.22 -11.98 -10.29
N ARG A 543 10.51 -11.75 -10.48
CA ARG A 543 11.57 -12.48 -9.79
C ARG A 543 12.31 -11.58 -8.82
N LYS A 544 12.48 -12.05 -7.59
CA LYS A 544 13.16 -11.32 -6.53
C LYS A 544 14.68 -11.35 -6.74
N GLY A 545 15.27 -10.18 -6.93
CA GLY A 545 16.72 -9.95 -6.96
C GLY A 545 17.20 -9.18 -5.71
N ALA A 546 18.43 -8.68 -5.78
CA ALA A 546 19.02 -7.89 -4.69
C ALA A 546 18.32 -6.55 -4.45
N ASP A 547 17.80 -5.94 -5.53
CA ASP A 547 17.22 -4.59 -5.54
C ASP A 547 15.68 -4.59 -5.53
N GLY A 548 15.05 -5.74 -5.29
CA GLY A 548 13.58 -5.90 -5.33
C GLY A 548 13.13 -6.89 -6.41
N TYR A 549 11.91 -6.73 -6.91
CA TYR A 549 11.35 -7.61 -7.94
C TYR A 549 11.55 -7.04 -9.34
N THR A 550 11.87 -7.89 -10.30
CA THR A 550 11.94 -7.54 -11.73
C THR A 550 10.86 -8.27 -12.49
N GLN A 551 10.06 -7.53 -13.28
CA GLN A 551 9.02 -8.08 -14.13
C GLN A 551 9.60 -8.58 -15.47
N GLU A 552 9.19 -9.77 -15.88
CA GLU A 552 9.50 -10.39 -17.17
C GLU A 552 8.21 -10.88 -17.82
N PHE A 553 8.13 -10.80 -19.15
CA PHE A 553 7.02 -11.35 -19.92
C PHE A 553 7.30 -12.79 -20.37
N ILE A 554 6.24 -13.56 -20.62
CA ILE A 554 6.36 -14.87 -21.27
C ILE A 554 6.04 -14.73 -22.76
N TYR A 555 7.03 -15.05 -23.60
CA TYR A 555 6.91 -14.97 -25.06
C TYR A 555 6.25 -16.20 -25.64
N SER A 556 5.43 -16.01 -26.67
CA SER A 556 4.66 -17.07 -27.34
C SER A 556 5.50 -17.99 -28.22
N HIS A 557 6.70 -17.57 -28.62
CA HIS A 557 7.62 -18.37 -29.42
C HIS A 557 9.09 -17.94 -29.21
N GLU A 558 10.01 -18.79 -29.64
CA GLU A 558 11.44 -18.48 -29.58
C GLU A 558 11.82 -17.31 -30.50
N GLY A 559 12.89 -16.61 -30.13
CA GLY A 559 13.47 -15.52 -30.93
C GLY A 559 12.80 -14.15 -30.74
N VAL A 560 11.87 -14.03 -29.78
CA VAL A 560 11.27 -12.75 -29.37
C VAL A 560 11.95 -12.24 -28.11
N SER A 561 12.13 -10.93 -28.06
CA SER A 561 12.62 -10.18 -26.91
C SER A 561 11.70 -9.01 -26.59
N GLU A 562 11.96 -8.30 -25.49
CA GLU A 562 11.18 -7.11 -25.16
C GLU A 562 11.34 -5.98 -26.20
N GLU A 563 12.47 -5.93 -26.91
CA GLU A 563 12.70 -4.93 -27.97
C GLU A 563 11.77 -5.11 -29.18
N ASP A 564 11.18 -6.30 -29.34
CA ASP A 564 10.24 -6.62 -30.41
C ASP A 564 8.79 -6.25 -30.07
N LEU A 565 8.52 -5.85 -28.82
CA LEU A 565 7.20 -5.54 -28.31
C LEU A 565 6.83 -4.08 -28.57
N ASP A 566 5.67 -3.87 -29.21
CA ASP A 566 5.00 -2.57 -29.26
C ASP A 566 3.82 -2.58 -28.29
N PHE A 567 4.00 -1.95 -27.13
CA PHE A 567 2.97 -1.86 -26.08
C PHE A 567 1.71 -1.08 -26.50
N ASN A 568 1.71 -0.43 -27.67
CA ASN A 568 0.55 0.26 -28.23
C ASN A 568 -0.12 -0.51 -29.38
N ASP A 569 0.43 -1.64 -29.83
CA ASP A 569 -0.14 -2.46 -30.90
C ASP A 569 -0.57 -3.84 -30.38
N ASN A 570 -1.88 -3.99 -30.14
CA ASN A 570 -2.47 -5.25 -29.70
C ASN A 570 -2.20 -6.41 -30.67
N ASN A 571 -2.06 -6.18 -31.98
CA ASN A 571 -1.73 -7.27 -32.89
C ASN A 571 -0.29 -7.75 -32.69
N ASN A 572 0.67 -6.82 -32.49
CA ASN A 572 2.04 -7.17 -32.14
C ASN A 572 2.08 -8.00 -30.84
N LEU A 573 1.41 -7.53 -29.79
CA LEU A 573 1.38 -8.23 -28.51
C LEU A 573 0.72 -9.61 -28.62
N MET A 574 -0.38 -9.73 -29.37
CA MET A 574 -1.03 -11.03 -29.62
C MET A 574 -0.12 -12.03 -30.34
N GLN A 575 0.77 -11.56 -31.22
CA GLN A 575 1.71 -12.45 -31.92
C GLN A 575 2.87 -12.86 -31.00
N ASN A 576 3.28 -12.00 -30.07
CA ASN A 576 4.54 -12.14 -29.34
C ASN A 576 4.42 -12.62 -27.88
N LEU A 577 3.27 -12.48 -27.24
CA LEU A 577 3.09 -12.75 -25.81
C LEU A 577 2.09 -13.87 -25.52
N ALA A 578 2.36 -14.64 -24.47
CA ALA A 578 1.43 -15.61 -23.88
C ALA A 578 0.43 -14.92 -22.94
N LEU A 579 -0.80 -15.43 -22.82
CA LEU A 579 -1.82 -14.86 -21.91
C LEU A 579 -1.51 -15.18 -20.44
N GLU A 580 -2.18 -14.46 -19.53
CA GLU A 580 -1.97 -14.45 -18.08
C GLU A 580 -1.46 -15.77 -17.45
N LEU A 581 -0.46 -15.64 -16.57
CA LEU A 581 -0.05 -16.72 -15.66
C LEU A 581 -0.97 -16.74 -14.45
N ARG A 582 -1.25 -17.93 -13.94
CA ARG A 582 -2.28 -18.17 -12.93
C ARG A 582 -1.78 -18.96 -11.72
N SER A 583 -0.77 -19.79 -11.90
CA SER A 583 -0.17 -20.59 -10.83
C SER A 583 1.34 -20.72 -11.01
N VAL A 584 2.02 -21.05 -9.92
CA VAL A 584 3.46 -21.30 -9.86
C VAL A 584 3.69 -22.46 -8.88
N SER A 585 4.57 -23.40 -9.23
CA SER A 585 4.96 -24.48 -8.32
C SER A 585 5.65 -23.92 -7.06
N SER A 586 5.58 -24.63 -5.94
CA SER A 586 6.23 -24.20 -4.69
C SER A 586 7.74 -23.96 -4.88
N ASP A 587 8.42 -24.73 -5.74
CA ASP A 587 9.84 -24.54 -6.04
C ASP A 587 10.14 -23.38 -7.03
N GLY A 588 9.12 -22.72 -7.56
CA GLY A 588 9.21 -21.57 -8.45
C GLY A 588 9.63 -21.90 -9.90
N LYS A 589 9.77 -23.17 -10.25
CA LYS A 589 10.25 -23.58 -11.59
C LYS A 589 9.18 -23.62 -12.65
N TRP A 590 7.98 -24.10 -12.30
CA TRP A 590 6.89 -24.31 -13.23
C TRP A 590 5.84 -23.24 -13.06
N LEU A 591 5.45 -22.60 -14.17
CA LEU A 591 4.43 -21.55 -14.21
C LEU A 591 3.26 -22.06 -15.05
N GLY A 592 2.04 -22.01 -14.51
CA GLY A 592 0.82 -22.40 -15.21
C GLY A 592 0.11 -21.19 -15.80
N GLY A 593 -0.30 -21.26 -17.07
CA GLY A 593 -0.88 -20.13 -17.79
C GLY A 593 -2.17 -20.44 -18.56
N LYS A 594 -2.74 -19.38 -19.12
CA LYS A 594 -3.98 -19.41 -19.89
C LYS A 594 -3.73 -19.51 -21.40
N GLY A 595 -4.43 -20.39 -22.08
CA GLY A 595 -4.55 -20.38 -23.55
C GLY A 595 -5.74 -19.56 -24.03
N GLY A 596 -5.66 -19.02 -25.25
CA GLY A 596 -6.85 -18.44 -25.89
C GLY A 596 -6.57 -17.63 -27.16
N GLU A 597 -7.63 -17.07 -27.73
CA GLU A 597 -7.56 -16.46 -29.06
C GLU A 597 -6.69 -15.21 -29.17
N LEU A 598 -6.40 -14.56 -28.05
CA LEU A 598 -5.61 -13.33 -27.96
C LEU A 598 -4.10 -13.58 -27.79
N SER A 599 -3.64 -14.78 -28.13
CA SER A 599 -2.23 -15.17 -28.23
C SER A 599 -2.07 -16.21 -29.35
N LEU A 600 -0.82 -16.46 -29.78
CA LEU A 600 -0.48 -17.67 -30.55
C LEU A 600 -0.63 -18.95 -29.74
N ILE A 601 -0.49 -18.86 -28.41
CA ILE A 601 -0.69 -20.00 -27.50
C ILE A 601 -2.19 -20.17 -27.25
N LYS A 602 -2.79 -21.14 -27.94
CA LYS A 602 -4.26 -21.34 -27.94
C LYS A 602 -4.72 -22.25 -26.82
N ASN A 603 -3.84 -23.10 -26.30
CA ASN A 603 -4.17 -24.10 -25.29
C ASN A 603 -3.64 -23.71 -23.91
N PRO A 604 -4.20 -24.25 -22.80
CA PRO A 604 -3.59 -24.11 -21.49
C PRO A 604 -2.15 -24.61 -21.56
N TYR A 605 -1.24 -23.91 -20.90
CA TYR A 605 0.18 -24.16 -21.04
C TYR A 605 0.88 -24.13 -19.70
N ILE A 606 1.98 -24.87 -19.62
CA ILE A 606 2.96 -24.74 -18.54
C ILE A 606 4.25 -24.18 -19.14
N TYR A 607 5.01 -23.47 -18.33
CA TYR A 607 6.28 -22.88 -18.72
C TYR A 607 7.34 -23.16 -17.67
N SER A 608 8.55 -23.48 -18.13
CA SER A 608 9.77 -23.37 -17.33
C SER A 608 10.87 -22.74 -18.18
N ILE A 609 11.88 -22.18 -17.52
CA ILE A 609 13.07 -21.66 -18.22
C ILE A 609 13.76 -22.78 -19.03
N GLU A 610 13.73 -24.02 -18.55
CA GLU A 610 14.42 -25.15 -19.17
C GLU A 610 13.69 -25.69 -20.40
N THR A 611 12.36 -25.66 -20.40
CA THR A 611 11.53 -26.28 -21.45
C THR A 611 10.88 -25.28 -22.39
N GLY A 612 10.84 -23.99 -22.03
CA GLY A 612 9.95 -23.04 -22.67
C GLY A 612 8.47 -23.40 -22.42
N ILE A 613 7.60 -22.95 -23.33
CA ILE A 613 6.15 -23.23 -23.28
C ILE A 613 5.87 -24.66 -23.72
N VAL A 614 5.04 -25.34 -22.93
CA VAL A 614 4.45 -26.64 -23.25
C VAL A 614 2.93 -26.48 -23.24
N GLU A 615 2.30 -26.53 -24.41
CA GLU A 615 0.84 -26.62 -24.53
C GLU A 615 0.35 -28.00 -24.07
N LEU A 616 -0.64 -28.02 -23.18
CA LEU A 616 -1.11 -29.26 -22.54
C LEU A 616 -2.04 -30.09 -23.45
N THR A 617 -2.49 -29.49 -24.56
CA THR A 617 -3.30 -30.14 -25.62
C THR A 617 -3.07 -29.43 -26.95
N ASP A 618 -3.47 -30.05 -28.06
CA ASP A 618 -3.33 -29.57 -29.44
C ASP A 618 -4.68 -29.23 -30.10
N ASN A 619 -5.77 -29.27 -29.34
CA ASN A 619 -7.14 -29.15 -29.88
C ASN A 619 -7.66 -27.70 -30.03
N GLY A 620 -6.92 -26.69 -29.55
CA GLY A 620 -7.25 -25.28 -29.67
C GLY A 620 -8.41 -24.81 -28.79
N VAL A 621 -8.67 -25.47 -27.66
CA VAL A 621 -9.90 -25.31 -26.87
C VAL A 621 -9.85 -24.10 -25.91
N GLY A 622 -8.71 -23.40 -25.79
CA GLY A 622 -8.52 -22.44 -24.70
C GLY A 622 -8.40 -23.15 -23.35
N GLY A 623 -8.31 -22.37 -22.27
CA GLY A 623 -8.33 -22.90 -20.90
C GLY A 623 -7.27 -22.30 -19.99
N THR A 624 -7.29 -22.66 -18.72
CA THR A 624 -6.40 -22.11 -17.69
C THR A 624 -5.85 -23.23 -16.82
N VAL A 625 -4.53 -23.25 -16.63
CA VAL A 625 -3.88 -24.01 -15.56
C VAL A 625 -4.16 -23.30 -14.23
N SER A 626 -4.81 -23.98 -13.31
CA SER A 626 -5.15 -23.44 -11.99
C SER A 626 -4.11 -23.75 -10.94
N ASP A 627 -3.43 -24.88 -11.08
CA ASP A 627 -2.37 -25.32 -10.20
C ASP A 627 -1.46 -26.38 -10.85
N ILE A 628 -0.24 -26.53 -10.33
CA ILE A 628 0.82 -27.42 -10.85
C ILE A 628 1.72 -27.94 -9.71
N ASN A 629 2.10 -29.21 -9.78
CA ASN A 629 3.04 -29.78 -8.81
C ASN A 629 4.50 -29.36 -9.08
N ASN A 630 5.39 -29.60 -8.12
CA ASN A 630 6.81 -29.25 -8.22
C ASN A 630 7.55 -29.97 -9.34
N GLU A 631 7.13 -31.19 -9.68
CA GLU A 631 7.71 -31.97 -10.77
C GLU A 631 7.28 -31.44 -12.15
N GLY A 632 6.18 -30.67 -12.22
CA GLY A 632 5.60 -30.14 -13.45
C GLY A 632 5.06 -31.23 -14.38
N ASP A 633 4.70 -32.38 -13.81
CA ASP A 633 4.15 -33.53 -14.53
C ASP A 633 2.69 -33.80 -14.19
N ILE A 634 2.10 -33.04 -13.26
CA ILE A 634 0.68 -33.02 -12.94
C ILE A 634 0.22 -31.55 -12.87
N ALA A 635 -0.85 -31.24 -13.59
CA ALA A 635 -1.49 -29.94 -13.56
C ALA A 635 -3.01 -30.10 -13.55
N ILE A 636 -3.72 -29.13 -12.99
CA ILE A 636 -5.18 -29.07 -13.00
C ILE A 636 -5.65 -27.76 -13.61
N GLY A 637 -6.92 -27.71 -14.04
CA GLY A 637 -7.48 -26.50 -14.59
C GLY A 637 -8.91 -26.62 -15.08
N TRP A 638 -9.33 -25.64 -15.88
CA TRP A 638 -10.64 -25.61 -16.52
C TRP A 638 -10.62 -24.85 -17.84
N TYR A 639 -11.59 -25.12 -18.72
CA TYR A 639 -11.69 -24.52 -20.06
C TYR A 639 -12.39 -23.15 -20.04
N GLY A 640 -13.41 -22.99 -19.20
CA GLY A 640 -14.18 -21.74 -19.04
C GLY A 640 -15.23 -21.86 -17.95
N THR A 641 -15.95 -20.77 -17.66
CA THR A 641 -17.02 -20.77 -16.66
C THR A 641 -18.17 -21.69 -17.10
N GLY A 642 -18.52 -22.67 -16.26
CA GLY A 642 -19.59 -23.63 -16.55
C GLY A 642 -19.20 -24.80 -17.46
N GLU A 643 -17.93 -24.89 -17.85
CA GLU A 643 -17.39 -26.04 -18.56
C GLU A 643 -16.80 -27.05 -17.57
N SER A 644 -16.36 -28.23 -18.03
CA SER A 644 -15.77 -29.22 -17.14
C SER A 644 -14.35 -28.81 -16.72
N GLY A 645 -13.98 -29.18 -15.48
CA GLY A 645 -12.58 -29.13 -15.05
C GLY A 645 -11.77 -30.23 -15.74
N TRP A 646 -10.45 -30.16 -15.58
CA TRP A 646 -9.57 -31.20 -16.10
C TRP A 646 -8.36 -31.41 -15.19
N ILE A 647 -7.78 -32.60 -15.32
CA ILE A 647 -6.46 -32.94 -14.79
C ILE A 647 -5.58 -33.38 -15.96
N TRP A 648 -4.33 -32.94 -15.95
CA TRP A 648 -3.32 -33.27 -16.94
C TRP A 648 -2.19 -34.04 -16.26
N THR A 649 -1.70 -35.07 -16.93
CA THR A 649 -0.38 -35.65 -16.61
C THR A 649 0.52 -35.61 -17.83
N LYS A 650 1.82 -35.55 -17.61
CA LYS A 650 2.83 -35.60 -18.68
C LYS A 650 2.73 -36.85 -19.55
N GLU A 651 2.29 -37.96 -18.97
CA GLU A 651 2.21 -39.26 -19.64
C GLU A 651 0.89 -39.44 -20.41
N ASP A 652 -0.22 -38.97 -19.82
CA ASP A 652 -1.57 -39.30 -20.29
C ASP A 652 -2.25 -38.12 -21.01
N GLY A 653 -1.69 -36.90 -20.91
CA GLY A 653 -2.31 -35.69 -21.43
C GLY A 653 -3.48 -35.21 -20.58
N ILE A 654 -4.34 -34.35 -21.16
CA ILE A 654 -5.52 -33.83 -20.47
C ILE A 654 -6.61 -34.90 -20.41
N MET A 655 -7.17 -35.10 -19.21
CA MET A 655 -8.38 -35.88 -18.95
C MET A 655 -9.46 -34.99 -18.34
N ASP A 656 -10.71 -35.16 -18.79
CA ASP A 656 -11.86 -34.53 -18.17
C ASP A 656 -11.98 -34.95 -16.69
N ILE A 657 -12.23 -34.00 -15.79
CA ILE A 657 -12.22 -34.28 -14.34
C ILE A 657 -13.31 -35.28 -13.93
N ASN A 658 -14.44 -35.33 -14.64
CA ASN A 658 -15.51 -36.30 -14.37
C ASN A 658 -15.10 -37.70 -14.83
N ASP A 659 -14.42 -37.81 -15.97
CA ASP A 659 -13.89 -39.09 -16.45
C ASP A 659 -12.77 -39.59 -15.54
N PHE A 660 -11.89 -38.70 -15.09
CA PHE A 660 -10.85 -39.03 -14.11
C PHE A 660 -11.47 -39.53 -12.80
N ALA A 661 -12.42 -38.77 -12.23
CA ALA A 661 -13.08 -39.16 -11.00
C ALA A 661 -13.77 -40.52 -11.11
N ARG A 662 -14.56 -40.77 -12.17
CA ARG A 662 -15.34 -42.01 -12.31
C ARG A 662 -14.53 -43.20 -12.78
N ASN A 663 -13.67 -43.02 -13.78
CA ASN A 663 -13.04 -44.12 -14.49
C ASN A 663 -11.63 -44.45 -13.96
N VAL A 664 -10.94 -43.46 -13.37
CA VAL A 664 -9.60 -43.65 -12.79
C VAL A 664 -9.68 -43.84 -11.27
N LEU A 665 -10.38 -42.93 -10.57
CA LEU A 665 -10.50 -43.00 -9.12
C LEU A 665 -11.65 -43.92 -8.65
N GLY A 666 -12.56 -44.33 -9.54
CA GLY A 666 -13.73 -45.13 -9.16
C GLY A 666 -14.73 -44.39 -8.27
N ALA A 667 -14.77 -43.05 -8.34
CA ALA A 667 -15.61 -42.22 -7.50
C ALA A 667 -17.10 -42.35 -7.86
N GLU A 668 -17.95 -42.59 -6.85
CA GLU A 668 -19.40 -42.62 -7.00
C GLU A 668 -20.03 -41.31 -6.49
N TYR A 669 -20.62 -40.52 -7.39
CA TYR A 669 -21.30 -39.26 -7.05
C TYR A 669 -22.38 -38.87 -8.09
N THR A 670 -23.31 -38.02 -7.67
CA THR A 670 -24.32 -37.41 -8.54
C THR A 670 -23.97 -35.98 -8.92
N GLY A 671 -24.40 -35.56 -10.12
CA GLY A 671 -24.08 -34.25 -10.70
C GLY A 671 -22.85 -34.26 -11.60
N THR A 672 -22.41 -33.07 -11.97
CA THR A 672 -21.27 -32.80 -12.84
C THR A 672 -20.27 -31.93 -12.11
N LEU A 673 -18.99 -32.31 -12.11
CA LEU A 673 -17.90 -31.47 -11.62
C LEU A 673 -17.57 -30.44 -12.72
N CYS A 674 -17.52 -29.15 -12.37
CA CYS A 674 -17.50 -28.04 -13.33
C CYS A 674 -16.21 -27.19 -13.26
N SER A 675 -15.25 -27.56 -12.44
CA SER A 675 -13.99 -26.80 -12.30
C SER A 675 -12.97 -27.60 -11.51
N ALA A 676 -11.70 -27.25 -11.60
CA ALA A 676 -10.66 -27.66 -10.66
C ALA A 676 -9.85 -26.40 -10.28
N TYR A 677 -10.09 -25.87 -9.09
CA TYR A 677 -9.66 -24.53 -8.68
C TYR A 677 -8.31 -24.48 -7.95
N ASP A 678 -8.00 -25.54 -7.20
CA ASP A 678 -6.78 -25.62 -6.41
C ASP A 678 -6.39 -27.08 -6.16
N MET A 679 -5.10 -27.31 -5.94
CA MET A 679 -4.55 -28.57 -5.52
C MET A 679 -3.79 -28.39 -4.20
N SER A 680 -3.88 -29.34 -3.28
CA SER A 680 -3.10 -29.25 -2.04
C SER A 680 -1.60 -29.30 -2.36
N PRO A 681 -0.72 -28.67 -1.55
CA PRO A 681 0.72 -28.60 -1.84
C PRO A 681 1.41 -29.96 -2.08
N ASN A 682 0.89 -31.03 -1.47
CA ASN A 682 1.37 -32.41 -1.68
C ASN A 682 0.72 -33.13 -2.88
N GLY A 683 -0.09 -32.46 -3.70
CA GLY A 683 -0.80 -33.00 -4.85
C GLY A 683 -2.02 -33.87 -4.54
N ARG A 684 -2.33 -34.13 -3.26
CA ARG A 684 -3.33 -35.12 -2.87
C ARG A 684 -4.77 -34.69 -3.10
N PHE A 685 -5.12 -33.46 -2.77
CA PHE A 685 -6.50 -32.99 -2.80
C PHE A 685 -6.70 -32.04 -3.95
N VAL A 686 -7.77 -32.24 -4.73
CA VAL A 686 -8.19 -31.32 -5.79
C VAL A 686 -9.60 -30.81 -5.47
N ILE A 687 -9.79 -29.50 -5.43
CA ILE A 687 -11.08 -28.89 -5.09
C ILE A 687 -11.70 -28.14 -6.26
N GLY A 688 -13.02 -27.97 -6.22
CA GLY A 688 -13.77 -27.12 -7.15
C GLY A 688 -15.25 -27.09 -6.81
N TYR A 689 -16.04 -26.56 -7.74
CA TYR A 689 -17.49 -26.65 -7.69
C TYR A 689 -18.06 -27.62 -8.73
N GLY A 690 -19.23 -28.16 -8.43
CA GLY A 690 -20.04 -28.94 -9.36
C GLY A 690 -21.50 -28.49 -9.34
N MET A 691 -22.29 -29.08 -10.23
CA MET A 691 -23.72 -28.78 -10.39
C MET A 691 -24.57 -30.03 -10.47
N GLU A 692 -25.72 -30.01 -9.81
CA GLU A 692 -26.76 -31.03 -9.91
C GLU A 692 -28.09 -30.35 -10.26
N GLY A 693 -28.42 -30.33 -11.56
CA GLY A 693 -29.44 -29.43 -12.08
C GLY A 693 -28.98 -27.97 -11.95
N LEU A 694 -29.76 -27.15 -11.24
CA LEU A 694 -29.40 -25.75 -10.94
C LEU A 694 -28.68 -25.59 -9.58
N ASN A 695 -28.54 -26.67 -8.80
CA ASN A 695 -27.91 -26.60 -7.49
C ASN A 695 -26.39 -26.67 -7.64
N VAL A 696 -25.69 -25.66 -7.14
CA VAL A 696 -24.22 -25.65 -7.07
C VAL A 696 -23.77 -26.32 -5.77
N PHE A 697 -22.69 -27.10 -5.83
CA PHE A 697 -22.09 -27.76 -4.68
C PHE A 697 -20.56 -27.65 -4.71
N GLY A 698 -19.91 -27.66 -3.54
CA GLY A 698 -18.46 -27.80 -3.43
C GLY A 698 -18.03 -29.28 -3.43
N TYR A 699 -16.89 -29.59 -4.04
CA TYR A 699 -16.32 -30.94 -4.04
C TYR A 699 -14.82 -30.94 -3.74
N MET A 700 -14.34 -32.08 -3.26
CA MET A 700 -12.92 -32.39 -3.07
C MET A 700 -12.65 -33.82 -3.52
N LEU A 701 -11.71 -34.02 -4.44
CA LEU A 701 -11.18 -35.33 -4.80
C LEU A 701 -9.99 -35.67 -3.90
N ASP A 702 -9.87 -36.93 -3.51
CA ASP A 702 -8.71 -37.47 -2.78
C ASP A 702 -7.94 -38.42 -3.70
N LEU A 703 -6.77 -37.98 -4.14
CA LEU A 703 -5.92 -38.66 -5.12
C LEU A 703 -4.91 -39.60 -4.45
N LYS A 704 -4.98 -39.80 -3.13
CA LYS A 704 -3.99 -40.57 -2.36
C LYS A 704 -3.63 -41.91 -2.99
N GLN A 705 -4.62 -42.77 -3.24
CA GLN A 705 -4.37 -44.10 -3.79
C GLN A 705 -3.73 -44.03 -5.18
N TRP A 706 -4.21 -43.12 -6.03
CA TRP A 706 -3.70 -42.92 -7.38
C TRP A 706 -2.24 -42.45 -7.39
N LEU A 707 -1.88 -41.53 -6.49
CA LEU A 707 -0.49 -41.10 -6.30
C LEU A 707 0.40 -42.24 -5.79
N GLU A 708 -0.06 -42.99 -4.79
CA GLU A 708 0.67 -44.15 -4.24
C GLU A 708 0.92 -45.23 -5.31
N ASP A 709 -0.06 -45.50 -6.19
CA ASP A 709 0.07 -46.46 -7.28
C ASP A 709 1.08 -45.99 -8.35
N ARG A 710 1.12 -44.68 -8.64
CA ARG A 710 2.09 -44.07 -9.57
C ARG A 710 3.51 -44.10 -9.00
N GLU A 711 3.68 -43.83 -7.70
CA GLU A 711 4.97 -43.98 -7.05
C GLU A 711 5.47 -45.43 -7.09
N GLN A 712 4.58 -46.41 -6.86
CA GLN A 712 4.92 -47.84 -6.95
C GLN A 712 5.27 -48.30 -8.37
N GLY A 713 4.68 -47.68 -9.40
CA GLY A 713 4.98 -47.92 -10.82
C GLY A 713 6.37 -47.47 -11.28
N THR A 714 7.09 -46.68 -10.48
CA THR A 714 8.44 -46.19 -10.77
C THR A 714 9.56 -46.97 -10.07
N GLY A 715 9.23 -48.02 -9.30
CA GLY A 715 10.19 -48.83 -8.58
C GLY A 715 10.88 -49.90 -9.44
N ILE A 716 12.19 -50.10 -9.25
CA ILE A 716 12.84 -51.37 -9.65
C ILE A 716 12.08 -52.49 -8.92
N ALA A 717 11.39 -53.36 -9.65
CA ALA A 717 10.66 -54.49 -9.09
C ALA A 717 11.60 -55.35 -8.22
N ASP A 718 11.22 -55.53 -6.95
CA ASP A 718 11.80 -56.46 -5.97
C ASP A 718 13.30 -56.78 -6.12
N VAL A 719 14.13 -55.87 -5.63
CA VAL A 719 15.56 -56.15 -5.44
C VAL A 719 15.82 -56.82 -4.09
N THR A 720 16.46 -57.99 -4.11
CA THR A 720 16.93 -58.73 -2.94
C THR A 720 18.44 -58.62 -2.83
N VAL A 721 18.94 -58.25 -1.64
CA VAL A 721 20.37 -58.04 -1.40
C VAL A 721 20.84 -58.92 -0.25
N TYR A 722 21.86 -59.74 -0.47
CA TYR A 722 22.38 -60.66 0.55
C TYR A 722 23.86 -61.03 0.30
N PRO A 723 24.59 -61.49 1.33
CA PRO A 723 24.23 -61.38 2.75
C PRO A 723 24.30 -59.92 3.25
N ASN A 724 23.55 -59.60 4.30
CA ASN A 724 23.70 -58.34 5.05
C ASN A 724 23.70 -58.68 6.54
N PRO A 725 24.86 -58.63 7.25
CA PRO A 725 26.14 -58.06 6.81
C PRO A 725 26.89 -58.89 5.76
N ALA A 726 27.65 -58.24 4.88
CA ALA A 726 28.53 -58.86 3.88
C ALA A 726 30.02 -58.70 4.23
N THR A 727 30.87 -59.60 3.72
CA THR A 727 32.33 -59.53 3.79
C THR A 727 32.89 -58.97 2.48
N ASP A 728 33.29 -59.83 1.55
CA ASP A 728 33.97 -59.49 0.29
C ASP A 728 33.02 -59.44 -0.92
N GLU A 729 31.86 -60.10 -0.82
CA GLU A 729 30.91 -60.28 -1.92
C GLU A 729 29.49 -59.89 -1.49
N LEU A 730 28.79 -59.22 -2.40
CA LEU A 730 27.40 -58.79 -2.27
C LEU A 730 26.57 -59.31 -3.44
N HIS A 731 25.56 -60.12 -3.16
CA HIS A 731 24.61 -60.61 -4.15
C HIS A 731 23.45 -59.63 -4.28
N ILE A 732 23.09 -59.34 -5.53
CA ILE A 732 21.99 -58.45 -5.91
C ILE A 732 21.15 -59.17 -6.95
N ASP A 733 19.97 -59.61 -6.52
CA ASP A 733 18.98 -60.26 -7.37
C ASP A 733 17.83 -59.29 -7.65
N MET A 734 17.44 -59.15 -8.91
CA MET A 734 16.42 -58.23 -9.43
C MET A 734 15.36 -59.04 -10.20
N LEU A 735 14.07 -58.73 -9.99
CA LEU A 735 12.97 -59.44 -10.67
C LEU A 735 12.73 -58.96 -12.13
N SER A 736 13.28 -57.83 -12.53
CA SER A 736 13.21 -57.28 -13.90
C SER A 736 14.56 -56.69 -14.35
N ASP A 737 14.60 -55.92 -15.46
CA ASP A 737 15.81 -55.49 -16.21
C ASP A 737 17.07 -55.32 -15.35
N GLY A 738 18.12 -56.07 -15.69
CA GLY A 738 19.34 -56.18 -14.91
C GLY A 738 20.29 -54.99 -15.00
N ASN A 739 19.98 -53.98 -15.81
CA ASN A 739 20.85 -52.84 -16.05
C ASN A 739 20.70 -51.76 -14.96
N ALA A 740 21.55 -51.81 -13.93
CA ALA A 740 21.52 -50.86 -12.82
C ALA A 740 22.93 -50.45 -12.34
N HIS A 741 23.00 -49.35 -11.60
CA HIS A 741 24.17 -48.89 -10.87
C HIS A 741 24.00 -49.17 -9.37
N VAL A 742 25.01 -49.79 -8.79
CA VAL A 742 25.09 -50.13 -7.37
C VAL A 742 26.07 -49.17 -6.71
N ASN A 743 25.59 -48.33 -5.80
CA ASN A 743 26.40 -47.35 -5.09
C ASN A 743 26.37 -47.64 -3.57
N LEU A 744 27.51 -47.49 -2.89
CA LEU A 744 27.55 -47.42 -1.42
C LEU A 744 27.95 -46.01 -1.00
N TYR A 745 27.21 -45.46 -0.05
CA TYR A 745 27.50 -44.18 0.59
C TYR A 745 27.79 -44.40 2.07
N ASP A 746 28.78 -43.70 2.61
CA ASP A 746 28.97 -43.62 4.06
C ASP A 746 27.86 -42.78 4.72
N LEU A 747 27.83 -42.75 6.06
CA LEU A 747 26.81 -42.01 6.82
C LEU A 747 26.89 -40.48 6.66
N THR A 748 27.95 -39.96 6.01
CA THR A 748 28.08 -38.53 5.67
C THR A 748 27.58 -38.22 4.26
N GLY A 749 27.09 -39.23 3.52
CA GLY A 749 26.59 -39.10 2.15
C GLY A 749 27.69 -39.18 1.08
N ARG A 750 28.94 -39.49 1.46
CA ARG A 750 30.04 -39.63 0.49
C ARG A 750 29.98 -41.01 -0.16
N LYS A 751 30.01 -41.06 -1.50
CA LYS A 751 30.11 -42.31 -2.27
C LYS A 751 31.47 -42.98 -2.05
N VAL A 752 31.45 -44.21 -1.55
CA VAL A 752 32.67 -45.00 -1.25
C VAL A 752 32.85 -46.18 -2.21
N TYR A 753 31.80 -46.57 -2.93
CA TYR A 753 31.82 -47.63 -3.92
C TYR A 753 30.80 -47.36 -5.02
N SER A 754 31.11 -47.80 -6.25
CA SER A 754 30.18 -47.80 -7.37
C SER A 754 30.50 -48.96 -8.31
N SER A 755 29.48 -49.66 -8.76
CA SER A 755 29.59 -50.69 -9.80
C SER A 755 28.36 -50.66 -10.70
N LYS A 756 28.49 -51.23 -11.90
CA LYS A 756 27.37 -51.45 -12.81
C LYS A 756 27.04 -52.94 -12.82
N VAL A 757 25.76 -53.26 -12.71
CA VAL A 757 25.20 -54.59 -12.85
C VAL A 757 24.36 -54.65 -14.13
N THR A 758 24.30 -55.80 -14.77
CA THR A 758 23.60 -55.96 -16.06
C THR A 758 22.71 -57.19 -16.12
N ASP A 759 22.88 -58.14 -15.22
CA ASP A 759 22.10 -59.38 -15.17
C ASP A 759 21.00 -59.28 -14.11
N THR A 760 20.03 -60.21 -14.10
CA THR A 760 19.01 -60.27 -13.03
C THR A 760 19.54 -60.84 -11.72
N SER A 761 20.71 -61.49 -11.74
CA SER A 761 21.42 -61.95 -10.54
C SER A 761 22.90 -61.61 -10.70
N ASN A 762 23.43 -60.82 -9.76
CA ASN A 762 24.79 -60.28 -9.86
C ASN A 762 25.55 -60.50 -8.56
N VAL A 763 26.86 -60.68 -8.68
CA VAL A 763 27.79 -60.69 -7.55
C VAL A 763 28.72 -59.49 -7.69
N VAL A 764 28.74 -58.65 -6.65
CA VAL A 764 29.51 -57.41 -6.59
C VAL A 764 30.65 -57.58 -5.58
N ASN A 765 31.89 -57.38 -6.02
CA ASN A 765 33.05 -57.44 -5.14
C ASN A 765 33.22 -56.13 -4.37
N ILE A 766 33.12 -56.22 -3.04
CA ILE A 766 33.21 -55.11 -2.08
C ILE A 766 34.39 -55.26 -1.11
N SER A 767 35.37 -56.12 -1.42
CA SER A 767 36.57 -56.36 -0.59
C SER A 767 37.38 -55.09 -0.26
N SER A 768 37.29 -54.06 -1.11
CA SER A 768 37.96 -52.77 -0.93
C SER A 768 37.20 -51.79 0.00
N VAL A 769 35.94 -52.09 0.33
CA VAL A 769 35.09 -51.28 1.21
C VAL A 769 35.43 -51.59 2.67
N LYS A 770 35.62 -50.58 3.51
CA LYS A 770 36.00 -50.79 4.92
C LYS A 770 34.83 -51.33 5.76
N ASN A 771 35.14 -51.92 6.92
CA ASN A 771 34.10 -52.33 7.87
C ASN A 771 33.28 -51.11 8.34
N GLY A 772 31.95 -51.19 8.27
CA GLY A 772 31.08 -50.05 8.57
C GLY A 772 29.61 -50.26 8.18
N ILE A 773 28.79 -49.26 8.49
CA ILE A 773 27.39 -49.15 8.05
C ILE A 773 27.34 -48.16 6.90
N TYR A 774 26.64 -48.54 5.84
CA TYR A 774 26.51 -47.81 4.59
C TYR A 774 25.04 -47.70 4.18
N VAL A 775 24.76 -46.74 3.31
CA VAL A 775 23.53 -46.71 2.51
C VAL A 775 23.86 -47.34 1.16
N LEU A 776 23.22 -48.47 0.86
CA LEU A 776 23.26 -49.10 -0.45
C LEU A 776 22.15 -48.51 -1.30
N GLU A 777 22.52 -48.01 -2.47
CA GLU A 777 21.62 -47.50 -3.50
C GLU A 777 21.75 -48.37 -4.76
N ILE A 778 20.61 -48.72 -5.33
CA ILE A 778 20.50 -49.44 -6.61
C ILE A 778 19.67 -48.55 -7.54
N GLN A 779 20.26 -48.11 -8.64
CA GLN A 779 19.70 -47.13 -9.56
C GLN A 779 19.59 -47.70 -10.97
N ALA A 780 18.40 -47.77 -11.55
CA ALA A 780 18.14 -48.20 -12.92
C ALA A 780 17.40 -47.10 -13.67
N GLY A 781 18.10 -46.38 -14.56
CA GLY A 781 17.57 -45.16 -15.18
C GLY A 781 17.21 -44.10 -14.12
N ASN A 782 15.94 -43.70 -14.08
CA ASN A 782 15.40 -42.74 -13.10
C ASN A 782 14.89 -43.41 -11.81
N ALA A 783 14.78 -44.74 -11.78
CA ALA A 783 14.34 -45.48 -10.61
C ALA A 783 15.50 -45.68 -9.63
N ARG A 784 15.24 -45.52 -8.32
CA ARG A 784 16.22 -45.74 -7.25
C ARG A 784 15.61 -46.50 -6.08
N LYS A 785 16.37 -47.43 -5.49
CA LYS A 785 16.04 -48.11 -4.23
C LYS A 785 17.21 -47.99 -3.27
N THR A 786 16.95 -47.58 -2.03
CA THR A 786 17.98 -47.45 -0.99
C THR A 786 17.70 -48.36 0.20
N MET A 787 18.75 -48.90 0.82
CA MET A 787 18.65 -49.71 2.04
C MET A 787 19.90 -49.61 2.89
N LYS A 788 19.75 -49.87 4.20
CA LYS A 788 20.87 -49.93 5.13
C LYS A 788 21.67 -51.22 4.92
N PHE A 789 22.98 -51.09 4.78
CA PHE A 789 23.88 -52.20 4.47
C PHE A 789 25.10 -52.19 5.39
N GLN A 790 25.58 -53.37 5.80
CA GLN A 790 26.74 -53.50 6.69
C GLN A 790 27.85 -54.32 6.03
N VAL A 791 29.08 -53.77 6.03
CA VAL A 791 30.30 -54.49 5.62
C VAL A 791 31.08 -54.90 6.87
N LYS A 792 31.50 -56.17 6.93
CA LYS A 792 32.21 -56.77 8.07
C LYS A 792 33.15 -57.89 7.60
N HIS A 793 34.35 -57.52 7.16
CA HIS A 793 35.52 -58.39 6.94
C HIS A 793 36.01 -59.08 8.21
#